data_AF-A0A5J6PWS8-F1
#
_entry.id   AF-A0A5J6PWS8-F1
#
_cell.length_a   1.000
_cell.length_b   1.000
_cell.length_c   1.000
_cell.angle_alpha   90.00
_cell.angle_beta   90.00
_cell.angle_gamma   90.00
#
_symmetry.space_group_name_H-M   'P 1'
#
loop_
_entity.id
_entity.type
_entity.pdbx_description
1 polymer ?
#
loop_
_entity_poly.entity_id
_entity_poly.type
_entity_poly.pdbx_seq_one_letter_code
_entity_poly.pdbx_strand_id
1 'polypeptide(L)'
;MQATCKRTRDPLTGPQSGRGEHGERAPSSGELDALFQALPIPLWWLDCSALNQRQQSGVRPVAANPAARALLGCADSSDALAAVQSPEDSSLGGAIGTVLLHLCDGRPPAAVSAVLPAANGRELTVSVGAVALPVQSQPWDRIWLWLAPTSDVTQPLARRTTGTTVLVCRAEVDDYEKLRGLWTSEAVHEVMAATVNRVRAILREEDSVRRVGSHGLTMTIQGLEKEADGISLVERILDTTSQPIQLDDGEARISLSIGAASSDQSIGQPQALLNSATLALGEARLNGGNRMAFYDASWGNARIDRQQLCDAIERGLENGEFTLFYQPQVDLVSREILGLEALIRWQHPEKGLLLPGAFLPVIDDTALAVELGEWVLDEALNQLKAWMRQGLLMKAAVNISSAHLLAGDFPRRLRKRLDQHPEINPADVEIEILESTAFSDFERAQDIILECHRHGVRFSLDDFGTGYCSLAYCRSLPVDQLKVDQSFVRDMLRNPTDMEIVESIAQLADVFGMEVIAEGIEDPEHAVILPSLNCHRGQGYAIGRPMPPGHLREWIEAWTSAPGWGTQMEVFNRFNIQLVIAAHCHLAWIDQLLKALADHDSAQIRSLARTGCPFRTWYAGRGKKRYGHLPGYGVIGEIHRQSERMARQLIDGSGPAGSTTRADVIEVMTGLRAEFVSSLAGLLRSLREDGPYPS
;
A
#
# COMPACT_ATOMS: atom_id res chain seq x y z
N MET A 1 49.25 17.15 -8.87
CA MET A 1 50.19 17.45 -7.77
C MET A 1 50.90 16.14 -7.42
N GLN A 2 52.15 15.97 -7.85
CA GLN A 2 52.96 14.77 -7.62
C GLN A 2 53.49 14.74 -6.19
N ALA A 3 53.46 13.58 -5.52
CA ALA A 3 54.35 13.22 -4.40
C ALA A 3 54.29 11.70 -4.16
N THR A 4 55.14 10.91 -4.80
CA THR A 4 56.40 10.31 -4.28
C THR A 4 56.28 9.41 -3.04
N CYS A 5 56.46 8.12 -3.32
CA CYS A 5 56.78 7.02 -2.42
C CYS A 5 58.06 7.28 -1.59
N LYS A 6 58.03 6.95 -0.29
CA LYS A 6 59.24 6.71 0.52
C LYS A 6 59.21 5.29 1.08
N ARG A 7 60.11 4.45 0.55
CA ARG A 7 60.57 3.20 1.17
C ARG A 7 61.54 3.53 2.29
N THR A 8 61.41 2.85 3.43
CA THR A 8 62.51 2.62 4.37
C THR A 8 62.55 1.14 4.72
N ARG A 9 63.68 0.51 4.39
CA ARG A 9 64.13 -0.78 4.93
C ARG A 9 64.85 -0.49 6.24
N ASP A 10 64.60 -1.29 7.28
CA ASP A 10 65.69 -2.05 7.91
C ASP A 10 65.17 -3.18 8.83
N PRO A 11 66.00 -4.22 9.09
CA PRO A 11 65.62 -5.51 9.68
C PRO A 11 65.99 -5.62 11.17
N LEU A 12 65.33 -6.53 11.91
CA LEU A 12 65.91 -7.52 12.85
C LEU A 12 64.93 -7.96 13.95
N THR A 13 64.97 -9.28 14.20
CA THR A 13 64.76 -10.00 15.48
C THR A 13 63.36 -10.06 16.10
N GLY A 14 62.84 -11.30 16.24
CA GLY A 14 61.66 -11.64 17.05
C GLY A 14 61.89 -11.53 18.56
N PRO A 15 60.89 -11.87 19.39
CA PRO A 15 60.73 -13.28 19.75
C PRO A 15 59.28 -13.81 19.79
N GLN A 16 59.22 -15.14 19.84
CA GLN A 16 58.07 -16.02 19.95
C GLN A 16 57.19 -15.74 21.18
N SER A 17 55.86 -15.87 21.03
CA SER A 17 55.04 -16.96 21.61
C SER A 17 53.60 -16.53 21.83
N GLY A 18 52.66 -17.39 21.40
CA GLY A 18 51.23 -17.21 21.57
C GLY A 18 50.47 -18.14 20.62
N ARG A 19 50.56 -19.45 20.84
CA ARG A 19 49.75 -20.45 20.14
C ARG A 19 48.28 -20.23 20.48
N GLY A 20 47.46 -19.94 19.46
CA GLY A 20 46.04 -20.24 19.45
C GLY A 20 45.83 -21.44 18.54
N GLU A 21 45.37 -22.55 19.12
CA GLU A 21 45.12 -23.82 18.45
C GLU A 21 43.81 -23.74 17.64
N HIS A 22 43.92 -23.76 16.30
CA HIS A 22 43.03 -24.41 15.33
C HIS A 22 43.66 -24.21 13.94
N GLY A 23 44.62 -25.08 13.61
CA GLY A 23 45.32 -25.05 12.34
C GLY A 23 44.53 -25.79 11.26
N GLU A 24 43.85 -25.06 10.39
CA GLU A 24 43.47 -25.60 9.08
C GLU A 24 44.65 -25.49 8.12
N ARG A 25 45.09 -26.63 7.59
CA ARG A 25 46.18 -26.71 6.63
C ARG A 25 45.68 -26.20 5.27
N ALA A 26 46.44 -25.31 4.63
CA ALA A 26 46.17 -24.93 3.24
C ALA A 26 46.12 -26.18 2.35
N PRO A 27 45.11 -26.32 1.48
CA PRO A 27 44.96 -27.50 0.63
C PRO A 27 46.18 -27.65 -0.29
N SER A 28 46.64 -28.88 -0.43
CA SER A 28 47.73 -29.25 -1.33
C SER A 28 47.32 -29.04 -2.80
N SER A 29 48.30 -28.87 -3.70
CA SER A 29 48.02 -28.74 -5.14
C SER A 29 47.16 -29.89 -5.67
N GLY A 30 47.31 -31.11 -5.12
CA GLY A 30 46.51 -32.26 -5.53
C GLY A 30 45.04 -32.21 -5.07
N GLU A 31 44.76 -31.61 -3.90
CA GLU A 31 43.39 -31.42 -3.40
C GLU A 31 42.67 -30.32 -4.19
N LEU A 32 43.39 -29.26 -4.56
CA LEU A 32 42.89 -28.22 -5.46
C LEU A 32 42.62 -28.77 -6.87
N ASP A 33 43.49 -29.64 -7.39
CA ASP A 33 43.28 -30.27 -8.70
C ASP A 33 42.07 -31.22 -8.68
N ALA A 34 41.85 -31.96 -7.59
CA ALA A 34 40.66 -32.81 -7.43
C ALA A 34 39.35 -32.00 -7.34
N LEU A 35 39.36 -30.90 -6.59
CA LEU A 35 38.25 -29.94 -6.50
C LEU A 35 37.96 -29.28 -7.85
N PHE A 36 39.02 -28.86 -8.56
CA PHE A 36 38.93 -28.22 -9.87
C PHE A 36 38.35 -29.17 -10.92
N GLN A 37 38.70 -30.46 -10.88
CA GLN A 37 38.13 -31.47 -11.78
C GLN A 37 36.69 -31.87 -11.43
N ALA A 38 36.27 -31.71 -10.17
CA ALA A 38 34.92 -32.07 -9.71
C ALA A 38 33.84 -31.02 -10.03
N LEU A 39 34.21 -29.83 -10.51
CA LEU A 39 33.27 -28.75 -10.81
C LEU A 39 32.47 -29.06 -12.09
N PRO A 40 31.12 -28.93 -12.07
CA PRO A 40 30.26 -29.28 -13.21
C PRO A 40 30.22 -28.21 -14.31
N ILE A 41 31.13 -27.24 -14.27
CA ILE A 41 31.24 -26.11 -15.20
C ILE A 41 32.63 -26.18 -15.83
N PRO A 42 32.77 -26.08 -17.17
CA PRO A 42 34.09 -26.11 -17.80
C PRO A 42 34.90 -24.88 -17.42
N LEU A 43 35.93 -25.09 -16.60
CA LEU A 43 36.78 -24.05 -16.03
C LEU A 43 38.18 -24.02 -16.64
N TRP A 44 38.73 -22.80 -16.69
CA TRP A 44 40.06 -22.53 -17.20
C TRP A 44 40.79 -21.61 -16.23
N TRP A 45 42.07 -21.90 -16.00
CA TRP A 45 42.96 -21.06 -15.21
C TRP A 45 44.11 -20.59 -16.08
N LEU A 46 44.37 -19.28 -16.08
CA LEU A 46 45.57 -18.69 -16.66
C LEU A 46 46.40 -18.01 -15.57
N ASP A 47 47.61 -18.53 -15.33
CA ASP A 47 48.59 -17.83 -14.51
C ASP A 47 49.41 -16.90 -15.41
N CYS A 48 49.08 -15.61 -15.39
CA CYS A 48 49.78 -14.59 -16.17
C CYS A 48 51.24 -14.38 -15.72
N SER A 49 51.62 -14.84 -14.53
CA SER A 49 53.00 -14.72 -14.02
C SER A 49 53.95 -15.79 -14.57
N ALA A 50 53.39 -16.93 -15.03
CA ALA A 50 54.17 -18.10 -15.45
C ALA A 50 53.84 -18.60 -16.86
N LEU A 51 52.87 -17.99 -17.56
CA LEU A 51 52.28 -18.51 -18.81
C LEU A 51 51.80 -19.97 -18.70
N ASN A 52 51.54 -20.44 -17.48
CA ASN A 52 51.09 -21.79 -17.23
C ASN A 52 49.57 -21.87 -17.40
N GLN A 53 49.15 -22.73 -18.32
CA GLN A 53 47.75 -23.01 -18.60
C GLN A 53 47.36 -24.30 -17.88
N ARG A 54 46.26 -24.26 -17.11
CA ARG A 54 45.62 -25.46 -16.56
C ARG A 54 44.19 -25.55 -17.06
N GLN A 55 43.79 -26.76 -17.42
CA GLN A 55 42.49 -27.03 -18.01
C GLN A 55 41.85 -28.29 -17.42
N GLN A 56 40.52 -28.26 -17.25
CA GLN A 56 39.74 -29.42 -16.86
C GLN A 56 39.72 -30.47 -17.99
N SER A 57 39.79 -31.76 -17.65
CA SER A 57 39.88 -32.82 -18.65
C SER A 57 38.62 -32.85 -19.54
N GLY A 58 38.79 -32.87 -20.86
CA GLY A 58 37.67 -32.89 -21.83
C GLY A 58 37.23 -31.52 -22.37
N VAL A 59 37.88 -30.42 -21.96
CA VAL A 59 37.65 -29.07 -22.49
C VAL A 59 38.67 -28.77 -23.62
N ARG A 60 38.24 -28.11 -24.72
CA ARG A 60 39.11 -27.83 -25.91
C ARG A 60 40.24 -26.84 -25.56
N PRO A 61 41.46 -26.92 -26.12
CA PRO A 61 42.60 -26.06 -25.73
C PRO A 61 42.51 -24.56 -26.11
N VAL A 62 43.25 -23.71 -25.39
CA VAL A 62 43.23 -22.21 -25.42
C VAL A 62 43.49 -21.64 -26.82
N ALA A 63 44.31 -22.34 -27.62
CA ALA A 63 44.73 -21.88 -28.94
C ALA A 63 43.58 -21.65 -29.93
N ALA A 64 42.37 -22.14 -29.64
CA ALA A 64 41.17 -21.97 -30.45
C ALA A 64 40.22 -20.86 -29.96
N ASN A 65 40.52 -20.15 -28.86
CA ASN A 65 39.66 -19.11 -28.29
C ASN A 65 40.29 -17.71 -28.44
N PRO A 66 39.69 -16.80 -29.26
CA PRO A 66 40.22 -15.46 -29.51
C PRO A 66 40.41 -14.59 -28.26
N ALA A 67 39.46 -14.63 -27.33
CA ALA A 67 39.51 -13.83 -26.09
C ALA A 67 40.68 -14.25 -25.18
N ALA A 68 41.01 -15.54 -25.17
CA ALA A 68 42.13 -16.06 -24.40
C ALA A 68 43.50 -15.71 -25.04
N ARG A 69 43.57 -15.53 -26.37
CA ARG A 69 44.77 -14.98 -27.04
C ARG A 69 45.00 -13.50 -26.71
N ALA A 70 43.93 -12.72 -26.61
CA ALA A 70 44.02 -11.30 -26.24
C ALA A 70 44.60 -11.12 -24.83
N LEU A 71 44.18 -11.96 -23.87
CA LEU A 71 44.68 -11.95 -22.50
C LEU A 71 46.15 -12.36 -22.36
N LEU A 72 46.65 -13.27 -23.22
CA LEU A 72 48.04 -13.74 -23.20
C LEU A 72 49.06 -12.68 -23.67
N GLY A 73 48.61 -11.58 -24.29
CA GLY A 73 49.46 -10.48 -24.76
C GLY A 73 49.50 -9.25 -23.85
N CYS A 74 48.76 -9.24 -22.74
CA CYS A 74 48.61 -8.07 -21.89
C CYS A 74 49.78 -7.94 -20.91
N ALA A 75 50.40 -6.76 -20.84
CA ALA A 75 51.56 -6.50 -20.00
C ALA A 75 51.20 -6.17 -18.54
N ASP A 76 49.98 -5.67 -18.31
CA ASP A 76 49.46 -5.33 -16.99
C ASP A 76 47.94 -5.53 -16.87
N SER A 77 47.42 -5.25 -15.67
CA SER A 77 46.01 -5.41 -15.33
C SER A 77 45.04 -4.46 -16.04
N SER A 78 45.53 -3.30 -16.48
CA SER A 78 44.71 -2.31 -17.19
C SER A 78 44.46 -2.77 -18.63
N ASP A 79 45.51 -3.29 -19.29
CA ASP A 79 45.41 -3.88 -20.62
C ASP A 79 44.53 -5.13 -20.64
N ALA A 80 44.64 -5.97 -19.61
CA ALA A 80 43.81 -7.16 -19.47
C ALA A 80 42.33 -6.84 -19.27
N LEU A 81 42.02 -5.78 -18.52
CA LEU A 81 40.64 -5.33 -18.29
C LEU A 81 40.01 -4.75 -19.58
N ALA A 82 40.79 -3.98 -20.35
CA ALA A 82 40.35 -3.44 -21.64
C ALA A 82 40.09 -4.55 -22.67
N ALA A 83 40.91 -5.60 -22.70
CA ALA A 83 40.74 -6.75 -23.58
C ALA A 83 39.46 -7.56 -23.30
N VAL A 84 39.04 -7.65 -22.03
CA VAL A 84 37.81 -8.36 -21.61
C VAL A 84 36.55 -7.55 -21.90
N GLN A 85 36.66 -6.22 -21.97
CA GLN A 85 35.53 -5.32 -22.21
C GLN A 85 35.24 -5.04 -23.70
N SER A 86 36.06 -5.54 -24.62
CA SER A 86 35.86 -5.41 -26.06
C SER A 86 35.21 -6.69 -26.64
N PRO A 87 33.93 -6.68 -27.03
CA PRO A 87 33.25 -7.85 -27.58
C PRO A 87 33.50 -7.92 -29.09
N GLU A 88 34.62 -8.51 -29.51
CA GLU A 88 34.81 -8.95 -30.89
C GLU A 88 34.92 -10.46 -30.94
N ASP A 89 33.77 -11.10 -31.24
CA ASP A 89 33.58 -12.25 -32.13
C ASP A 89 32.54 -13.24 -31.54
N SER A 90 31.28 -13.02 -31.89
CA SER A 90 30.08 -13.74 -31.42
C SER A 90 29.89 -15.11 -32.10
N SER A 91 30.96 -15.91 -32.21
CA SER A 91 30.92 -17.25 -32.83
C SER A 91 30.87 -18.42 -31.83
N LEU A 92 31.00 -18.13 -30.53
CA LEU A 92 30.85 -19.11 -29.44
C LEU A 92 29.56 -18.80 -28.67
N GLY A 93 28.48 -19.54 -28.95
CA GLY A 93 27.18 -19.38 -28.29
C GLY A 93 27.17 -19.75 -26.80
N GLY A 94 27.74 -18.90 -25.95
CA GLY A 94 27.72 -19.01 -24.49
C GLY A 94 28.19 -17.71 -23.80
N ALA A 95 27.76 -17.48 -22.57
CA ALA A 95 28.20 -16.35 -21.76
C ALA A 95 29.57 -16.66 -21.13
N ILE A 96 30.56 -15.78 -21.35
CA ILE A 96 31.90 -15.88 -20.75
C ILE A 96 31.96 -14.95 -19.55
N GLY A 97 32.26 -15.49 -18.37
CA GLY A 97 32.53 -14.72 -17.15
C GLY A 97 33.99 -14.81 -16.76
N THR A 98 34.68 -13.67 -16.66
CA THR A 98 36.10 -13.60 -16.28
C THR A 98 36.26 -12.88 -14.95
N VAL A 99 36.93 -13.53 -13.98
CA VAL A 99 37.31 -12.97 -12.69
C VAL A 99 38.83 -12.74 -12.68
N LEU A 100 39.25 -11.51 -12.45
CA LEU A 100 40.65 -11.13 -12.27
C LEU A 100 41.02 -11.18 -10.78
N LEU A 101 42.06 -11.94 -10.44
CA LEU A 101 42.61 -12.06 -9.11
C LEU A 101 43.90 -11.23 -9.03
N HIS A 102 43.86 -10.13 -8.28
CA HIS A 102 45.04 -9.33 -7.96
C HIS A 102 45.74 -9.88 -6.71
N LEU A 103 47.03 -10.21 -6.83
CA LEU A 103 47.86 -10.60 -5.70
C LEU A 103 48.56 -9.36 -5.11
N CYS A 104 48.45 -9.17 -3.79
CA CYS A 104 48.97 -7.98 -3.09
C CYS A 104 50.51 -7.88 -3.02
N ASP A 105 51.24 -8.81 -3.64
CA ASP A 105 52.70 -8.91 -3.56
C ASP A 105 53.44 -8.38 -4.80
N GLY A 106 52.72 -7.69 -5.70
CA GLY A 106 53.30 -7.07 -6.90
C GLY A 106 53.57 -8.04 -8.05
N ARG A 107 53.05 -9.29 -7.97
CA ARG A 107 53.00 -10.21 -9.11
C ARG A 107 51.85 -9.86 -10.06
N PRO A 108 51.97 -10.17 -11.36
CA PRO A 108 50.90 -9.89 -12.32
C PRO A 108 49.62 -10.66 -11.95
N PRO A 109 48.43 -10.10 -12.24
CA PRO A 109 47.14 -10.67 -11.84
C PRO A 109 46.93 -12.06 -12.45
N ALA A 110 46.35 -12.99 -11.70
CA ALA A 110 45.89 -14.27 -12.24
C ALA A 110 44.46 -14.11 -12.76
N ALA A 111 44.15 -14.66 -13.93
CA ALA A 111 42.81 -14.59 -14.51
C ALA A 111 42.13 -15.96 -14.45
N VAL A 112 40.93 -16.02 -13.87
CA VAL A 112 40.08 -17.21 -13.89
C VAL A 112 38.87 -16.91 -14.78
N SER A 113 38.75 -17.63 -15.89
CA SER A 113 37.62 -17.47 -16.81
C SER A 113 36.77 -18.73 -16.81
N ALA A 114 35.46 -18.57 -16.59
CA ALA A 114 34.46 -19.62 -16.71
C ALA A 114 33.65 -19.39 -17.99
N VAL A 115 33.52 -20.43 -18.81
CA VAL A 115 32.64 -20.41 -19.98
C VAL A 115 31.38 -21.18 -19.62
N LEU A 116 30.22 -20.50 -19.59
CA LEU A 116 28.94 -21.14 -19.36
C LEU A 116 28.32 -21.50 -20.71
N PRO A 117 28.17 -22.79 -21.06
CA PRO A 117 27.42 -23.16 -22.25
C PRO A 117 25.94 -22.76 -22.07
N ALA A 118 25.37 -22.07 -23.05
CA ALA A 118 23.96 -21.71 -23.05
C ALA A 118 23.12 -22.98 -23.26
N ALA A 119 22.67 -23.61 -22.16
CA ALA A 119 21.61 -24.60 -22.24
C ALA A 119 20.26 -23.88 -22.39
N ASN A 120 19.64 -24.03 -23.57
CA ASN A 120 18.23 -23.72 -23.84
C ASN A 120 17.83 -22.23 -23.96
N GLY A 121 18.64 -21.40 -24.61
CA GLY A 121 18.17 -20.09 -25.12
C GLY A 121 17.74 -19.08 -24.06
N ARG A 122 18.23 -19.22 -22.81
CA ARG A 122 18.08 -18.20 -21.75
C ARG A 122 19.35 -17.37 -21.67
N GLU A 123 19.21 -16.05 -21.75
CA GLU A 123 20.28 -15.10 -21.42
C GLU A 123 20.61 -15.21 -19.92
N LEU A 124 21.82 -15.66 -19.60
CA LEU A 124 22.39 -15.54 -18.27
C LEU A 124 23.14 -14.22 -18.21
N THR A 125 22.58 -13.23 -17.50
CA THR A 125 23.29 -11.97 -17.21
C THR A 125 24.26 -12.23 -16.05
N VAL A 126 25.55 -12.36 -16.36
CA VAL A 126 26.62 -12.42 -15.34
C VAL A 126 27.16 -11.00 -15.15
N SER A 127 26.72 -10.29 -14.10
CA SER A 127 27.33 -9.02 -13.70
C SER A 127 28.71 -9.29 -13.10
N VAL A 128 29.76 -9.06 -13.88
CA VAL A 128 31.14 -9.02 -13.40
C VAL A 128 31.36 -7.67 -12.73
N GLY A 129 31.18 -7.61 -11.42
CA GLY A 129 31.77 -6.53 -10.62
C GLY A 129 33.28 -6.79 -10.53
N ALA A 130 34.10 -5.87 -11.04
CA ALA A 130 35.54 -5.91 -10.78
C ALA A 130 35.77 -5.67 -9.28
N VAL A 131 35.81 -6.74 -8.49
CA VAL A 131 36.13 -6.63 -7.06
C VAL A 131 37.63 -6.83 -6.88
N ALA A 132 38.35 -5.74 -6.62
CA ALA A 132 39.70 -5.81 -6.09
C ALA A 132 39.61 -6.34 -4.65
N LEU A 133 39.88 -7.63 -4.45
CA LEU A 133 39.86 -8.25 -3.11
C LEU A 133 41.30 -8.46 -2.60
N PRO A 134 41.67 -7.92 -1.42
CA PRO A 134 42.93 -8.26 -0.78
C PRO A 134 42.87 -9.72 -0.27
N VAL A 135 43.76 -10.58 -0.77
CA VAL A 135 43.74 -12.05 -0.52
C VAL A 135 44.21 -12.45 0.88
N GLN A 136 44.63 -11.51 1.74
CA GLN A 136 45.30 -11.88 3.00
C GLN A 136 44.39 -12.19 4.20
N SER A 137 43.06 -12.08 4.12
CA SER A 137 42.23 -12.28 5.33
C SER A 137 40.80 -12.78 5.11
N GLN A 138 40.48 -13.45 4.01
CA GLN A 138 39.13 -13.98 3.79
C GLN A 138 39.13 -15.48 3.51
N PRO A 139 38.37 -16.29 4.27
CA PRO A 139 38.23 -17.71 4.02
C PRO A 139 37.47 -17.98 2.70
N TRP A 140 37.73 -19.14 2.09
CA TRP A 140 37.24 -19.54 0.76
C TRP A 140 35.70 -19.61 0.67
N ASP A 141 34.99 -19.68 1.80
CA ASP A 141 33.54 -19.70 1.92
C ASP A 141 32.85 -18.42 1.37
N ARG A 142 33.56 -17.28 1.36
CA ARG A 142 33.04 -16.01 0.82
C ARG A 142 33.01 -15.94 -0.71
N ILE A 143 33.90 -16.65 -1.40
CA ILE A 143 33.89 -16.74 -2.87
C ILE A 143 32.82 -17.74 -3.34
N TRP A 144 32.59 -18.82 -2.58
CA TRP A 144 31.50 -19.79 -2.82
C TRP A 144 30.09 -19.16 -2.76
N LEU A 145 29.89 -18.11 -1.97
CA LEU A 145 28.64 -17.34 -1.90
C LEU A 145 28.27 -16.64 -3.21
N TRP A 146 29.27 -16.30 -4.04
CA TRP A 146 29.08 -15.52 -5.27
C TRP A 146 28.99 -16.39 -6.53
N LEU A 147 29.53 -17.61 -6.49
CA LEU A 147 29.68 -18.48 -7.68
C LEU A 147 28.70 -19.67 -7.71
N ALA A 148 27.87 -19.87 -6.68
CA ALA A 148 26.91 -20.97 -6.67
C ALA A 148 25.73 -20.68 -7.63
N PRO A 149 25.33 -21.62 -8.51
CA PRO A 149 24.16 -21.45 -9.36
C PRO A 149 22.90 -21.17 -8.52
N THR A 150 22.04 -20.28 -9.01
CA THR A 150 20.83 -19.75 -8.35
C THR A 150 19.74 -20.77 -8.00
N SER A 151 20.00 -22.08 -8.15
CA SER A 151 18.97 -23.13 -8.16
C SER A 151 19.14 -24.26 -7.15
N ASP A 152 20.14 -24.28 -6.26
CA ASP A 152 20.37 -25.46 -5.42
C ASP A 152 19.56 -25.50 -4.09
N VAL A 153 18.24 -25.35 -4.20
CA VAL A 153 17.26 -25.89 -3.22
C VAL A 153 17.07 -27.41 -3.42
N THR A 154 17.66 -27.98 -4.48
CA THR A 154 17.51 -29.39 -4.86
C THR A 154 18.12 -30.34 -3.83
N GLN A 155 19.30 -30.03 -3.30
CA GLN A 155 19.96 -30.87 -2.30
C GLN A 155 19.21 -30.94 -0.95
N PRO A 156 18.78 -29.80 -0.35
CA PRO A 156 17.93 -29.82 0.84
C PRO A 156 16.64 -30.63 0.68
N LEU A 157 15.94 -30.45 -0.44
CA LEU A 157 14.71 -31.18 -0.73
C LEU A 157 14.94 -32.67 -0.95
N ALA A 158 16.08 -33.06 -1.54
CA ALA A 158 16.44 -34.46 -1.76
C ALA A 158 16.93 -35.17 -0.49
N ARG A 159 17.49 -34.45 0.50
CA ARG A 159 17.97 -34.98 1.79
C ARG A 159 16.88 -35.02 2.88
N ARG A 160 15.69 -34.51 2.58
CA ARG A 160 14.55 -34.49 3.49
C ARG A 160 14.23 -35.91 4.00
N THR A 161 14.21 -36.07 5.32
CA THR A 161 13.76 -37.31 5.96
C THR A 161 12.23 -37.37 6.00
N THR A 162 11.69 -38.59 5.98
CA THR A 162 10.24 -38.81 6.06
C THR A 162 9.68 -38.18 7.35
N GLY A 163 8.77 -37.21 7.22
CA GLY A 163 8.16 -36.52 8.37
C GLY A 163 8.80 -35.19 8.79
N THR A 164 9.84 -34.72 8.10
CA THR A 164 10.37 -33.35 8.28
C THR A 164 9.97 -32.45 7.11
N THR A 165 9.94 -31.14 7.35
CA THR A 165 9.56 -30.10 6.39
C THR A 165 10.78 -29.24 6.05
N VAL A 166 10.87 -28.78 4.80
CA VAL A 166 11.85 -27.80 4.35
C VAL A 166 11.13 -26.47 4.08
N LEU A 167 11.63 -25.40 4.67
CA LEU A 167 11.15 -24.05 4.44
C LEU A 167 12.13 -23.29 3.55
N VAL A 168 11.67 -22.81 2.40
CA VAL A 168 12.45 -21.97 1.50
C VAL A 168 12.00 -20.53 1.66
N CYS A 169 12.95 -19.63 1.93
CA CYS A 169 12.67 -18.21 2.09
C CYS A 169 13.41 -17.38 1.04
N ARG A 170 12.72 -16.39 0.46
CA ARG A 170 13.30 -15.30 -0.33
C ARG A 170 13.22 -14.05 0.53
N ALA A 171 14.32 -13.30 0.63
CA ALA A 171 14.33 -12.05 1.37
C ALA A 171 14.98 -10.94 0.56
N GLU A 172 14.51 -9.71 0.73
CA GLU A 172 15.09 -8.52 0.12
C GLU A 172 15.18 -7.39 1.13
N VAL A 173 16.24 -6.58 1.01
CA VAL A 173 16.39 -5.34 1.78
C VAL A 173 15.37 -4.31 1.29
N ASP A 174 14.54 -3.82 2.20
CA ASP A 174 13.57 -2.77 1.91
C ASP A 174 14.29 -1.43 1.64
N ASP A 175 13.70 -0.59 0.78
CA ASP A 175 14.24 0.73 0.42
C ASP A 175 15.72 0.75 0.00
N TYR A 176 16.19 -0.33 -0.65
CA TYR A 176 17.60 -0.47 -1.04
C TYR A 176 18.15 0.70 -1.89
N GLU A 177 17.34 1.29 -2.76
CA GLU A 177 17.78 2.47 -3.54
C GLU A 177 17.97 3.72 -2.67
N LYS A 178 17.16 3.88 -1.60
CA LYS A 178 17.38 4.93 -0.60
C LYS A 178 18.67 4.69 0.17
N LEU A 179 18.97 3.44 0.53
CA LEU A 179 20.25 3.07 1.14
C LEU A 179 21.43 3.44 0.22
N ARG A 180 21.33 3.15 -1.09
CA ARG A 180 22.35 3.54 -2.09
C ARG A 180 22.47 5.04 -2.31
N GLY A 181 21.38 5.79 -2.14
CA GLY A 181 21.40 7.25 -2.22
C GLY A 181 22.05 7.91 -1.00
N LEU A 182 22.00 7.25 0.16
CA LEU A 182 22.52 7.79 1.43
C LEU A 182 23.97 7.40 1.73
N TRP A 183 24.43 6.25 1.24
CA TRP A 183 25.73 5.67 1.60
C TRP A 183 26.63 5.40 0.38
N THR A 184 27.95 5.36 0.61
CA THR A 184 28.92 4.98 -0.42
C THR A 184 28.75 3.51 -0.84
N SER A 185 29.30 3.14 -1.99
CA SER A 185 29.22 1.76 -2.48
C SER A 185 29.91 0.77 -1.53
N GLU A 186 31.00 1.19 -0.90
CA GLU A 186 31.73 0.43 0.12
C GLU A 186 30.88 0.24 1.38
N ALA A 187 30.23 1.29 1.88
CA ALA A 187 29.35 1.23 3.04
C ALA A 187 28.12 0.35 2.79
N VAL A 188 27.50 0.44 1.61
CA VAL A 188 26.39 -0.46 1.21
C VAL A 188 26.87 -1.92 1.16
N HIS A 189 28.10 -2.17 0.69
CA HIS A 189 28.67 -3.51 0.70
C HIS A 189 28.84 -4.04 2.12
N GLU A 190 29.36 -3.22 3.03
CA GLU A 190 29.52 -3.55 4.44
C GLU A 190 28.18 -3.85 5.12
N VAL A 191 27.16 -3.03 4.88
CA VAL A 191 25.78 -3.27 5.34
C VAL A 191 25.30 -4.64 4.88
N MET A 192 25.39 -4.94 3.58
CA MET A 192 24.95 -6.23 3.05
C MET A 192 25.73 -7.41 3.64
N ALA A 193 27.04 -7.25 3.87
CA ALA A 193 27.85 -8.28 4.50
C ALA A 193 27.43 -8.50 5.96
N ALA A 194 27.17 -7.43 6.71
CA ALA A 194 26.67 -7.49 8.08
C ALA A 194 25.30 -8.18 8.15
N THR A 195 24.39 -7.88 7.22
CA THR A 195 23.08 -8.55 7.13
C THR A 195 23.23 -10.06 6.94
N VAL A 196 24.05 -10.50 5.97
CA VAL A 196 24.29 -11.93 5.72
C VAL A 196 24.88 -12.61 6.97
N ASN A 197 25.82 -11.95 7.64
CA ASN A 197 26.45 -12.51 8.84
C ASN A 197 25.46 -12.64 10.01
N ARG A 198 24.57 -11.67 10.19
CA ARG A 198 23.49 -11.74 11.19
C ARG A 198 22.53 -12.89 10.91
N VAL A 199 22.15 -13.07 9.66
CA VAL A 199 21.31 -14.22 9.25
C VAL A 199 22.06 -15.53 9.53
N ARG A 200 23.33 -15.65 9.12
CA ARG A 200 24.16 -16.84 9.35
C ARG A 200 24.28 -17.19 10.84
N ALA A 201 24.42 -16.20 11.71
CA ALA A 201 24.54 -16.43 13.16
C ALA A 201 23.27 -17.02 13.80
N ILE A 202 22.12 -16.89 13.12
CA ILE A 202 20.82 -17.40 13.56
C ILE A 202 20.53 -18.79 13.02
N LEU A 203 21.03 -19.08 11.83
CA LEU A 203 20.84 -20.34 11.11
C LEU A 203 21.76 -21.43 11.67
N ARG A 204 21.29 -22.69 11.58
CA ARG A 204 22.08 -23.86 11.98
C ARG A 204 23.01 -24.30 10.86
N GLU A 205 23.90 -25.24 11.13
CA GLU A 205 24.87 -25.74 10.15
C GLU A 205 24.20 -26.48 8.98
N GLU A 206 23.05 -27.12 9.25
CA GLU A 206 22.20 -27.75 8.25
C GLU A 206 21.38 -26.76 7.41
N ASP A 207 21.19 -25.53 7.89
CA ASP A 207 20.49 -24.48 7.16
C ASP A 207 21.43 -23.78 6.18
N SER A 208 20.88 -23.05 5.21
CA SER A 208 21.70 -22.27 4.29
C SER A 208 21.13 -20.88 4.04
N VAL A 209 22.02 -19.91 3.85
CA VAL A 209 21.72 -18.58 3.34
C VAL A 209 22.68 -18.24 2.21
N ARG A 210 22.13 -17.68 1.14
CA ARG A 210 22.85 -17.25 -0.05
C ARG A 210 22.42 -15.85 -0.45
N ARG A 211 23.35 -15.05 -0.96
CA ARG A 211 23.03 -13.77 -1.57
C ARG A 211 22.58 -13.99 -3.01
N VAL A 212 21.55 -13.27 -3.43
CA VAL A 212 21.01 -13.30 -4.79
C VAL A 212 20.95 -11.85 -5.29
N GLY A 213 21.71 -11.56 -6.34
CA GLY A 213 21.83 -10.19 -6.85
C GLY A 213 22.45 -9.22 -5.84
N SER A 214 22.06 -7.95 -5.93
CA SER A 214 22.62 -6.85 -5.12
C SER A 214 22.00 -6.74 -3.72
N HIS A 215 20.69 -6.99 -3.58
CA HIS A 215 19.95 -6.75 -2.33
C HIS A 215 19.11 -7.95 -1.85
N GLY A 216 19.19 -9.09 -2.56
CA GLY A 216 18.41 -10.28 -2.27
C GLY A 216 19.18 -11.34 -1.48
N LEU A 217 18.43 -12.15 -0.75
CA LEU A 217 18.89 -13.32 -0.02
C LEU A 217 17.95 -14.49 -0.30
N THR A 218 18.47 -15.71 -0.24
CA THR A 218 17.69 -16.95 -0.29
C THR A 218 18.16 -17.85 0.83
N MET A 219 17.20 -18.32 1.62
CA MET A 219 17.45 -19.16 2.77
C MET A 219 16.73 -20.49 2.61
N THR A 220 17.32 -21.56 3.13
CA THR A 220 16.68 -22.86 3.22
C THR A 220 16.87 -23.39 4.62
N ILE A 221 15.76 -23.58 5.31
CA ILE A 221 15.70 -24.08 6.68
C ILE A 221 15.21 -25.51 6.63
N GLN A 222 15.99 -26.43 7.21
CA GLN A 222 15.78 -27.87 7.08
C GLN A 222 15.41 -28.53 8.40
N GLY A 223 14.82 -29.73 8.32
CA GLY A 223 14.57 -30.55 9.51
C GLY A 223 13.50 -29.98 10.44
N LEU A 224 12.56 -29.20 9.92
CA LEU A 224 11.46 -28.66 10.72
C LEU A 224 10.44 -29.76 11.01
N GLU A 225 10.12 -30.00 12.28
CA GLU A 225 9.02 -30.89 12.68
C GLU A 225 7.67 -30.18 12.62
N LYS A 226 7.66 -28.86 12.84
CA LYS A 226 6.48 -28.00 12.78
C LYS A 226 6.80 -26.71 12.01
N GLU A 227 5.84 -26.26 11.21
CA GLU A 227 5.93 -25.00 10.47
C GLU A 227 6.16 -23.79 11.40
N ALA A 228 5.54 -23.80 12.59
CA ALA A 228 5.68 -22.76 13.61
C ALA A 228 7.13 -22.53 14.07
N ASP A 229 7.98 -23.57 14.05
CA ASP A 229 9.39 -23.46 14.42
C ASP A 229 10.17 -22.67 13.36
N GLY A 230 9.80 -22.84 12.09
CA GLY A 230 10.34 -22.07 10.97
C GLY A 230 9.90 -20.61 11.01
N ILE A 231 8.62 -20.35 11.31
CA ILE A 231 8.07 -18.99 11.47
C ILE A 231 8.84 -18.24 12.57
N SER A 232 8.98 -18.84 13.75
CA SER A 232 9.70 -18.24 14.88
C SER A 232 11.16 -17.93 14.55
N LEU A 233 11.80 -18.77 13.74
CA LEU A 233 13.17 -18.56 13.28
C LEU A 233 13.28 -17.35 12.34
N VAL A 234 12.33 -17.19 11.41
CA VAL A 234 12.30 -16.07 10.46
C VAL A 234 11.95 -14.75 11.15
N GLU A 235 11.05 -14.74 12.12
CA GLU A 235 10.78 -13.56 12.95
C GLU A 235 12.05 -13.09 13.68
N ARG A 236 12.81 -14.03 14.25
CA ARG A 236 14.10 -13.70 14.86
C ARG A 236 15.11 -13.13 13.86
N ILE A 237 15.07 -13.57 12.60
CA ILE A 237 15.89 -13.00 11.52
C ILE A 237 15.50 -11.55 11.25
N LEU A 238 14.20 -11.23 11.15
CA LEU A 238 13.70 -9.86 10.98
C LEU A 238 14.17 -8.96 12.14
N ASP A 239 13.99 -9.40 13.37
CA ASP A 239 14.36 -8.64 14.57
C ASP A 239 15.87 -8.38 14.69
N THR A 240 16.68 -9.36 14.30
CA THR A 240 18.13 -9.24 14.39
C THR A 240 18.70 -8.40 13.25
N THR A 241 18.14 -8.53 12.05
CA THR A 241 18.61 -7.78 10.87
C THR A 241 18.21 -6.31 10.93
N SER A 242 17.10 -5.98 11.59
CA SER A 242 16.65 -4.61 11.83
C SER A 242 17.46 -3.82 12.87
N GLN A 243 18.37 -4.49 13.59
CA GLN A 243 19.27 -3.79 14.51
C GLN A 243 20.19 -2.82 13.74
N PRO A 244 20.57 -1.68 14.34
CA PRO A 244 21.62 -0.79 13.83
C PRO A 244 22.90 -1.47 13.34
N ILE A 245 23.38 -1.15 12.14
CA ILE A 245 24.71 -1.53 11.64
C ILE A 245 25.63 -0.31 11.78
N GLN A 246 26.67 -0.44 12.59
CA GLN A 246 27.67 0.62 12.76
C GLN A 246 28.64 0.60 11.57
N LEU A 247 28.84 1.76 10.95
CA LEU A 247 29.74 2.03 9.84
C LEU A 247 30.70 3.15 10.26
N ASP A 248 31.81 3.32 9.54
CA ASP A 248 32.79 4.37 9.85
C ASP A 248 32.18 5.79 9.82
N ASP A 249 31.22 6.03 8.92
CA ASP A 249 30.56 7.33 8.70
C ASP A 249 29.17 7.45 9.36
N GLY A 250 28.78 6.51 10.24
CA GLY A 250 27.54 6.59 11.02
C GLY A 250 26.80 5.26 11.19
N GLU A 251 25.49 5.31 11.39
CA GLU A 251 24.66 4.14 11.66
C GLU A 251 23.66 3.90 10.53
N ALA A 252 23.69 2.71 9.92
CA ALA A 252 22.71 2.28 8.94
C ALA A 252 21.64 1.40 9.59
N ARG A 253 20.36 1.71 9.31
CA ARG A 253 19.22 0.86 9.65
C ARG A 253 18.60 0.33 8.37
N ILE A 254 18.37 -0.97 8.35
CA ILE A 254 17.70 -1.66 7.24
C ILE A 254 16.54 -2.47 7.80
N SER A 255 15.59 -2.81 6.95
CA SER A 255 14.61 -3.86 7.21
C SER A 255 14.64 -4.89 6.07
N LEU A 256 14.10 -6.08 6.36
CA LEU A 256 13.93 -7.13 5.36
C LEU A 256 12.45 -7.43 5.16
N SER A 257 12.04 -7.58 3.92
CA SER A 257 10.83 -8.31 3.58
C SER A 257 11.20 -9.76 3.27
N ILE A 258 10.43 -10.72 3.79
CA ILE A 258 10.72 -12.15 3.64
C ILE A 258 9.48 -12.90 3.14
N GLY A 259 9.58 -13.60 2.03
CA GLY A 259 8.60 -14.57 1.57
C GLY A 259 9.02 -15.99 1.86
N ALA A 260 8.18 -16.78 2.51
CA ALA A 260 8.48 -18.15 2.89
C ALA A 260 7.51 -19.14 2.22
N ALA A 261 7.99 -20.33 1.83
CA ALA A 261 7.15 -21.40 1.30
C ALA A 261 7.59 -22.77 1.84
N SER A 262 6.60 -23.59 2.22
CA SER A 262 6.81 -24.94 2.75
C SER A 262 6.79 -26.01 1.66
N SER A 263 7.70 -26.97 1.78
CA SER A 263 7.74 -28.18 0.95
C SER A 263 6.51 -29.08 1.09
N ASP A 264 5.66 -28.87 2.11
CA ASP A 264 4.42 -29.65 2.30
C ASP A 264 3.25 -29.10 1.49
N GLN A 265 3.28 -27.80 1.18
CA GLN A 265 2.22 -27.12 0.43
C GLN A 265 2.53 -27.02 -1.07
N SER A 266 3.80 -27.18 -1.46
CA SER A 266 4.23 -27.08 -2.86
C SER A 266 4.58 -28.46 -3.42
N ILE A 267 4.10 -28.75 -4.64
CA ILE A 267 4.29 -30.03 -5.33
C ILE A 267 5.77 -30.27 -5.63
N GLY A 268 6.52 -30.90 -4.71
CA GLY A 268 7.78 -31.66 -4.88
C GLY A 268 8.93 -31.12 -5.75
N GLN A 269 8.79 -29.97 -6.39
CA GLN A 269 9.70 -29.42 -7.39
C GLN A 269 10.40 -28.19 -6.79
N PRO A 270 11.73 -28.19 -6.68
CA PRO A 270 12.49 -27.10 -6.08
C PRO A 270 12.21 -25.72 -6.70
N GLN A 271 11.98 -25.67 -8.02
CA GLN A 271 11.65 -24.43 -8.71
C GLN A 271 10.27 -23.88 -8.34
N ALA A 272 9.27 -24.76 -8.15
CA ALA A 272 7.94 -24.35 -7.72
C ALA A 272 7.98 -23.74 -6.32
N LEU A 273 8.75 -24.35 -5.41
CA LEU A 273 8.92 -23.86 -4.05
C LEU A 273 9.62 -22.50 -3.99
N LEU A 274 10.65 -22.27 -4.81
CA LEU A 274 11.28 -20.96 -4.97
C LEU A 274 10.32 -19.91 -5.52
N ASN A 275 9.50 -20.27 -6.51
CA ASN A 275 8.51 -19.36 -7.09
C ASN A 275 7.46 -18.99 -6.04
N SER A 276 6.96 -19.95 -5.26
CA SER A 276 6.06 -19.73 -4.13
C SER A 276 6.65 -18.77 -3.09
N ALA A 277 7.90 -18.99 -2.68
CA ALA A 277 8.59 -18.09 -1.74
C ALA A 277 8.79 -16.67 -2.33
N THR A 278 9.00 -16.56 -3.65
CA THR A 278 9.11 -15.27 -4.34
C THR A 278 7.76 -14.55 -4.41
N LEU A 279 6.66 -15.28 -4.61
CA LEU A 279 5.30 -14.72 -4.56
C LEU A 279 4.99 -14.19 -3.17
N ALA A 280 5.30 -14.97 -2.13
CA ALA A 280 5.14 -14.54 -0.76
C ALA A 280 5.98 -13.29 -0.43
N LEU A 281 7.18 -13.16 -1.00
CA LEU A 281 8.01 -11.98 -0.80
C LEU A 281 7.33 -10.72 -1.37
N GLY A 282 6.70 -10.84 -2.54
CA GLY A 282 5.89 -9.76 -3.10
C GLY A 282 4.76 -9.33 -2.16
N GLU A 283 4.05 -10.29 -1.58
CA GLU A 283 2.97 -10.04 -0.63
C GLU A 283 3.47 -9.35 0.66
N ALA A 284 4.64 -9.76 1.17
CA ALA A 284 5.27 -9.11 2.32
C ALA A 284 5.57 -7.64 2.03
N ARG A 285 6.03 -7.31 0.82
CA ARG A 285 6.34 -5.94 0.39
C ARG A 285 5.08 -5.10 0.20
N LEU A 286 4.04 -5.65 -0.44
CA LEU A 286 2.75 -4.95 -0.63
C LEU A 286 2.09 -4.59 0.70
N ASN A 287 2.23 -5.44 1.72
CA ASN A 287 1.69 -5.19 3.05
C ASN A 287 2.58 -4.29 3.94
N GLY A 288 3.38 -3.41 3.34
CA GLY A 288 4.15 -2.38 4.04
C GLY A 288 5.58 -2.78 4.44
N GLY A 289 6.09 -3.92 3.96
CA GLY A 289 7.47 -4.36 4.19
C GLY A 289 7.80 -4.69 5.65
N ASN A 290 9.10 -4.89 5.93
CA ASN A 290 9.63 -5.27 7.25
C ASN A 290 8.86 -6.42 7.93
N ARG A 291 8.50 -7.44 7.14
CA ARG A 291 7.66 -8.55 7.60
C ARG A 291 7.93 -9.81 6.83
N MET A 292 7.44 -10.91 7.37
CA MET A 292 7.33 -12.16 6.64
C MET A 292 5.92 -12.34 6.10
N ALA A 293 5.80 -12.92 4.91
CA ALA A 293 4.57 -13.52 4.41
C ALA A 293 4.83 -14.99 4.07
N PHE A 294 3.88 -15.86 4.37
CA PHE A 294 3.96 -17.29 4.11
C PHE A 294 3.07 -17.63 2.92
N TYR A 295 3.62 -18.31 1.92
CA TYR A 295 2.92 -18.61 0.68
C TYR A 295 1.60 -19.34 0.94
N ASP A 296 0.51 -18.76 0.44
CA ASP A 296 -0.80 -19.39 0.35
C ASP A 296 -1.10 -19.74 -1.11
N ALA A 297 -1.56 -20.96 -1.38
CA ALA A 297 -1.90 -21.42 -2.73
C ALA A 297 -2.97 -20.56 -3.43
N SER A 298 -3.79 -19.82 -2.67
CA SER A 298 -4.76 -18.86 -3.20
C SER A 298 -4.11 -17.65 -3.88
N TRP A 299 -2.85 -17.31 -3.56
CA TRP A 299 -2.14 -16.15 -4.12
C TRP A 299 -1.71 -16.35 -5.58
N GLY A 300 -1.39 -17.59 -5.97
CA GLY A 300 -1.02 -17.92 -7.35
C GLY A 300 -2.17 -17.66 -8.34
N ASN A 301 -3.39 -18.01 -7.95
CA ASN A 301 -4.60 -17.74 -8.75
C ASN A 301 -4.91 -16.24 -8.76
N ALA A 302 -4.85 -15.56 -7.61
CA ALA A 302 -5.09 -14.13 -7.51
C ALA A 302 -4.15 -13.28 -8.38
N ARG A 303 -2.87 -13.68 -8.54
CA ARG A 303 -1.92 -12.98 -9.42
C ARG A 303 -2.21 -13.19 -10.91
N ILE A 304 -2.59 -14.41 -11.31
CA ILE A 304 -3.01 -14.70 -12.69
C ILE A 304 -4.27 -13.89 -13.01
N ASP A 305 -5.24 -13.87 -12.10
CA ASP A 305 -6.47 -13.10 -12.24
C ASP A 305 -6.19 -11.59 -12.32
N ARG A 306 -5.24 -11.08 -11.51
CA ARG A 306 -4.79 -9.69 -11.56
C ARG A 306 -4.17 -9.33 -12.92
N GLN A 307 -3.24 -10.14 -13.42
CA GLN A 307 -2.59 -9.89 -14.72
C GLN A 307 -3.61 -9.95 -15.86
N GLN A 308 -4.49 -10.96 -15.87
CA GLN A 308 -5.55 -11.07 -16.87
C GLN A 308 -6.47 -9.86 -16.87
N LEU A 309 -6.77 -9.32 -15.69
CA LEU A 309 -7.59 -8.13 -15.54
C LEU A 309 -6.85 -6.87 -16.01
N CYS A 310 -5.54 -6.70 -15.73
CA CYS A 310 -4.73 -5.63 -16.32
C CYS A 310 -4.74 -5.70 -17.85
N ASP A 311 -4.46 -6.87 -18.43
CA ASP A 311 -4.46 -7.04 -19.89
C ASP A 311 -5.86 -6.77 -20.49
N ALA A 312 -6.92 -7.06 -19.74
CA ALA A 312 -8.29 -6.79 -20.15
C ALA A 312 -8.62 -5.29 -20.10
N ILE A 313 -8.09 -4.55 -19.12
CA ILE A 313 -8.25 -3.09 -19.02
C ILE A 313 -7.50 -2.40 -20.17
N GLU A 314 -6.28 -2.83 -20.49
CA GLU A 314 -5.53 -2.31 -21.65
C GLU A 314 -6.31 -2.51 -22.95
N ARG A 315 -6.79 -3.73 -23.21
CA ARG A 315 -7.64 -4.00 -24.39
C ARG A 315 -8.94 -3.20 -24.37
N GLY A 316 -9.55 -3.04 -23.19
CA GLY A 316 -10.79 -2.27 -23.05
C GLY A 316 -10.61 -0.80 -23.39
N LEU A 317 -9.45 -0.22 -23.07
CA LEU A 317 -9.08 1.14 -23.46
C LEU A 317 -8.94 1.25 -24.98
N GLU A 318 -8.20 0.32 -25.61
CA GLU A 318 -8.02 0.28 -27.07
C GLU A 318 -9.35 0.09 -27.83
N ASN A 319 -10.26 -0.70 -27.28
CA ASN A 319 -11.56 -1.01 -27.88
C ASN A 319 -12.65 0.03 -27.62
N GLY A 320 -12.38 1.08 -26.82
CA GLY A 320 -13.37 2.08 -26.45
C GLY A 320 -14.50 1.53 -25.56
N GLU A 321 -14.18 0.59 -24.67
CA GLU A 321 -15.15 -0.05 -23.77
C GLU A 321 -15.42 0.76 -22.50
N PHE A 322 -14.67 1.83 -22.24
CA PHE A 322 -14.88 2.70 -21.10
C PHE A 322 -15.84 3.85 -21.44
N THR A 323 -16.64 4.27 -20.45
CA THR A 323 -17.57 5.39 -20.57
C THR A 323 -17.63 6.15 -19.25
N LEU A 324 -17.98 7.45 -19.30
CA LEU A 324 -18.25 8.23 -18.10
C LEU A 324 -19.75 8.29 -17.81
N PHE A 325 -20.10 8.13 -16.54
CA PHE A 325 -21.40 8.46 -15.97
C PHE A 325 -21.23 9.71 -15.11
N TYR A 326 -22.27 10.51 -14.98
CA TYR A 326 -22.21 11.79 -14.30
C TYR A 326 -23.19 11.83 -13.14
N GLN A 327 -22.70 12.20 -11.96
CA GLN A 327 -23.53 12.35 -10.77
C GLN A 327 -23.66 13.82 -10.38
N PRO A 328 -24.89 14.36 -10.21
CA PRO A 328 -25.08 15.77 -9.90
C PRO A 328 -24.68 16.15 -8.47
N GLN A 329 -24.03 17.32 -8.39
CA GLN A 329 -23.73 18.04 -7.17
C GLN A 329 -24.61 19.29 -7.10
N VAL A 330 -25.31 19.49 -5.99
CA VAL A 330 -26.29 20.58 -5.85
C VAL A 330 -26.12 21.34 -4.54
N ASP A 331 -26.55 22.60 -4.53
CA ASP A 331 -26.80 23.31 -3.29
C ASP A 331 -28.16 22.88 -2.74
N LEU A 332 -28.17 22.37 -1.51
CA LEU A 332 -29.34 21.76 -0.87
C LEU A 332 -30.42 22.79 -0.52
N VAL A 333 -30.08 24.07 -0.45
CA VAL A 333 -31.01 25.15 -0.06
C VAL A 333 -31.61 25.83 -1.29
N SER A 334 -30.76 26.38 -2.15
CA SER A 334 -31.13 27.08 -3.38
C SER A 334 -31.52 26.12 -4.51
N ARG A 335 -31.08 24.86 -4.42
CA ARG A 335 -31.26 23.81 -5.45
C ARG A 335 -30.53 24.10 -6.75
N GLU A 336 -29.61 25.05 -6.74
CA GLU A 336 -28.68 25.30 -7.84
C GLU A 336 -27.84 24.06 -8.12
N ILE A 337 -27.63 23.75 -9.39
CA ILE A 337 -26.73 22.69 -9.83
C ILE A 337 -25.32 23.27 -9.84
N LEU A 338 -24.45 22.72 -9.01
CA LEU A 338 -23.09 23.23 -8.80
C LEU A 338 -22.09 22.60 -9.76
N GLY A 339 -22.32 21.35 -10.14
CA GLY A 339 -21.42 20.56 -10.98
C GLY A 339 -21.87 19.11 -11.10
N LEU A 340 -21.00 18.30 -11.70
CA LEU A 340 -21.20 16.89 -11.92
C LEU A 340 -19.91 16.14 -11.61
N GLU A 341 -19.97 15.06 -10.84
CA GLU A 341 -18.85 14.15 -10.70
C GLU A 341 -18.81 13.17 -11.87
N ALA A 342 -17.67 13.07 -12.55
CA ALA A 342 -17.42 12.15 -13.64
C ALA A 342 -16.92 10.80 -13.10
N LEU A 343 -17.76 9.78 -13.23
CA LEU A 343 -17.56 8.45 -12.66
C LEU A 343 -17.38 7.43 -13.77
N ILE A 344 -16.19 6.85 -13.87
CA ILE A 344 -15.86 5.86 -14.89
C ILE A 344 -16.71 4.59 -14.76
N ARG A 345 -17.08 4.00 -15.90
CA ARG A 345 -17.70 2.67 -16.02
C ARG A 345 -17.01 1.91 -17.15
N TRP A 346 -16.99 0.60 -17.03
CA TRP A 346 -16.47 -0.28 -18.08
C TRP A 346 -17.60 -1.12 -18.66
N GLN A 347 -17.91 -0.92 -19.94
CA GLN A 347 -18.84 -1.72 -20.72
C GLN A 347 -18.15 -3.02 -21.18
N HIS A 348 -17.89 -3.91 -20.24
CA HIS A 348 -17.18 -5.16 -20.52
C HIS A 348 -18.03 -6.06 -21.45
N PRO A 349 -17.45 -6.62 -22.52
CA PRO A 349 -18.19 -7.36 -23.54
C PRO A 349 -18.97 -8.57 -22.99
N GLU A 350 -18.37 -9.30 -22.04
CA GLU A 350 -19.00 -10.46 -21.41
C GLU A 350 -19.75 -10.17 -20.10
N LYS A 351 -19.22 -9.27 -19.25
CA LYS A 351 -19.72 -9.02 -17.89
C LYS A 351 -20.72 -7.85 -17.80
N GLY A 352 -20.95 -7.13 -18.91
CA GLY A 352 -21.80 -5.95 -18.94
C GLY A 352 -21.13 -4.75 -18.25
N LEU A 353 -21.95 -3.85 -17.69
CA LEU A 353 -21.46 -2.62 -17.08
C LEU A 353 -20.81 -2.89 -15.71
N LEU A 354 -19.49 -2.73 -15.63
CA LEU A 354 -18.71 -2.84 -14.41
C LEU A 354 -18.50 -1.47 -13.75
N LEU A 355 -18.59 -1.45 -12.42
CA LEU A 355 -18.32 -0.28 -11.58
C LEU A 355 -16.82 -0.17 -11.25
N PRO A 356 -16.31 1.02 -10.89
CA PRO A 356 -14.89 1.27 -10.62
C PRO A 356 -14.25 0.27 -9.65
N GLY A 357 -14.94 -0.09 -8.56
CA GLY A 357 -14.42 -1.03 -7.56
C GLY A 357 -14.14 -2.44 -8.07
N ALA A 358 -14.64 -2.80 -9.26
CA ALA A 358 -14.36 -4.10 -9.89
C ALA A 358 -13.01 -4.15 -10.64
N PHE A 359 -12.42 -2.99 -10.98
CA PHE A 359 -11.24 -2.96 -11.86
C PHE A 359 -10.16 -1.94 -11.46
N LEU A 360 -10.51 -0.79 -10.84
CA LEU A 360 -9.52 0.21 -10.42
C LEU A 360 -8.49 -0.33 -9.39
N PRO A 361 -8.86 -1.11 -8.36
CA PRO A 361 -7.89 -1.60 -7.36
C PRO A 361 -6.76 -2.47 -7.94
N VAL A 362 -6.98 -3.05 -9.13
CA VAL A 362 -6.01 -3.91 -9.81
C VAL A 362 -4.93 -3.13 -10.55
N ILE A 363 -5.22 -1.90 -10.94
CA ILE A 363 -4.28 -1.03 -11.66
C ILE A 363 -3.78 0.12 -10.81
N ASP A 364 -4.24 0.22 -9.57
CA ASP A 364 -3.82 1.27 -8.65
C ASP A 364 -2.30 1.30 -8.50
N ASP A 365 -1.75 2.50 -8.44
CA ASP A 365 -0.31 2.78 -8.47
C ASP A 365 0.50 2.20 -9.67
N THR A 366 -0.16 1.89 -10.80
CA THR A 366 0.53 1.44 -12.03
C THR A 366 0.53 2.49 -13.14
N ALA A 367 1.37 2.30 -14.16
CA ALA A 367 1.35 3.13 -15.38
C ALA A 367 0.00 3.06 -16.12
N LEU A 368 -0.72 1.93 -16.02
CA LEU A 368 -2.04 1.76 -16.61
C LEU A 368 -3.11 2.62 -15.92
N ALA A 369 -2.99 2.87 -14.61
CA ALA A 369 -3.86 3.84 -13.93
C ALA A 369 -3.61 5.27 -14.44
N VAL A 370 -2.36 5.62 -14.75
CA VAL A 370 -2.04 6.92 -15.38
C VAL A 370 -2.71 7.01 -16.75
N GLU A 371 -2.54 5.99 -17.61
CA GLU A 371 -3.15 5.97 -18.95
C GLU A 371 -4.68 6.06 -18.91
N LEU A 372 -5.33 5.29 -18.01
CA LEU A 372 -6.77 5.35 -17.81
C LEU A 372 -7.21 6.74 -17.31
N GLY A 373 -6.48 7.34 -16.37
CA GLY A 373 -6.78 8.67 -15.86
C GLY A 373 -6.62 9.77 -16.93
N GLU A 374 -5.62 9.64 -17.81
CA GLU A 374 -5.46 10.51 -18.98
C GLU A 374 -6.67 10.41 -19.92
N TRP A 375 -7.16 9.20 -20.18
CA TRP A 375 -8.38 8.96 -20.96
C TRP A 375 -9.63 9.58 -20.29
N VAL A 376 -9.78 9.44 -18.97
CA VAL A 376 -10.91 10.02 -18.22
C VAL A 376 -10.93 11.55 -18.36
N LEU A 377 -9.77 12.21 -18.23
CA LEU A 377 -9.66 13.67 -18.41
C LEU A 377 -10.07 14.10 -19.82
N ASP A 378 -9.59 13.40 -20.84
CA ASP A 378 -9.93 13.71 -22.24
C ASP A 378 -11.44 13.55 -22.49
N GLU A 379 -12.05 12.47 -21.99
CA GLU A 379 -13.49 12.23 -22.15
C GLU A 379 -14.33 13.25 -21.37
N ALA A 380 -13.92 13.65 -20.16
CA ALA A 380 -14.61 14.67 -19.39
C ALA A 380 -14.59 16.04 -20.11
N LEU A 381 -13.45 16.46 -20.66
CA LEU A 381 -13.32 17.71 -21.42
C LEU A 381 -14.11 17.68 -22.73
N ASN A 382 -14.13 16.54 -23.42
CA ASN A 382 -14.98 16.32 -24.59
C ASN A 382 -16.47 16.44 -24.24
N GLN A 383 -16.88 15.86 -23.12
CA GLN A 383 -18.28 15.91 -22.69
C GLN A 383 -18.71 17.31 -22.25
N LEU A 384 -17.87 18.06 -21.53
CA LEU A 384 -18.12 19.47 -21.20
C LEU A 384 -18.35 20.31 -22.46
N LYS A 385 -17.49 20.13 -23.48
CA LYS A 385 -17.63 20.78 -24.78
C LYS A 385 -18.92 20.38 -25.51
N ALA A 386 -19.31 19.12 -25.41
CA ALA A 386 -20.57 18.63 -25.98
C ALA A 386 -21.79 19.27 -25.30
N TRP A 387 -21.80 19.39 -23.97
CA TRP A 387 -22.87 20.07 -23.23
C TRP A 387 -22.92 21.56 -23.53
N MET A 388 -21.78 22.24 -23.62
CA MET A 388 -21.72 23.65 -23.99
C MET A 388 -22.38 23.90 -25.35
N ARG A 389 -22.14 23.02 -26.34
CA ARG A 389 -22.80 23.08 -27.67
C ARG A 389 -24.31 22.86 -27.62
N GLN A 390 -24.81 22.19 -26.58
CA GLN A 390 -26.23 21.99 -26.32
C GLN A 390 -26.84 23.11 -25.46
N GLY A 391 -26.07 24.17 -25.16
CA GLY A 391 -26.50 25.27 -24.29
C GLY A 391 -26.52 24.92 -22.80
N LEU A 392 -25.85 23.84 -22.40
CA LEU A 392 -25.70 23.42 -21.01
C LEU A 392 -24.30 23.81 -20.52
N LEU A 393 -24.22 24.80 -19.65
CA LEU A 393 -22.98 25.19 -18.99
C LEU A 393 -22.86 24.39 -17.69
N MET A 394 -21.92 23.46 -17.64
CA MET A 394 -21.74 22.53 -16.52
C MET A 394 -20.28 22.55 -16.08
N LYS A 395 -20.06 22.23 -14.79
CA LYS A 395 -18.74 21.91 -14.24
C LYS A 395 -18.62 20.41 -14.10
N ALA A 396 -17.40 19.88 -14.24
CA ALA A 396 -17.14 18.46 -14.04
C ALA A 396 -15.98 18.25 -13.07
N ALA A 397 -16.22 17.43 -12.05
CA ALA A 397 -15.20 16.93 -11.14
C ALA A 397 -14.68 15.58 -11.63
N VAL A 398 -13.36 15.39 -11.64
CA VAL A 398 -12.69 14.20 -12.16
C VAL A 398 -11.76 13.61 -11.11
N ASN A 399 -11.99 12.35 -10.78
CA ASN A 399 -11.14 11.58 -9.88
C ASN A 399 -9.77 11.28 -10.50
N ILE A 400 -8.69 11.60 -9.77
CA ILE A 400 -7.31 11.36 -10.17
C ILE A 400 -6.59 10.54 -9.09
N SER A 401 -5.96 9.44 -9.49
CA SER A 401 -5.21 8.58 -8.57
C SER A 401 -3.89 9.22 -8.11
N SER A 402 -3.34 8.70 -7.01
CA SER A 402 -2.02 9.07 -6.49
C SER A 402 -0.93 8.97 -7.55
N ALA A 403 -0.81 7.81 -8.22
CA ALA A 403 0.20 7.62 -9.26
C ALA A 403 0.00 8.53 -10.46
N HIS A 404 -1.25 8.88 -10.81
CA HIS A 404 -1.51 9.79 -11.92
C HIS A 404 -1.12 11.22 -11.57
N LEU A 405 -1.52 11.71 -10.40
CA LEU A 405 -1.16 13.04 -9.90
C LEU A 405 0.35 13.19 -9.76
N LEU A 406 1.00 12.21 -9.11
CA LEU A 406 2.45 12.23 -8.83
C LEU A 406 3.31 11.82 -10.03
N ALA A 407 2.73 11.54 -11.20
CA ALA A 407 3.50 11.39 -12.43
C ALA A 407 4.16 12.74 -12.77
N GLY A 408 5.49 12.73 -13.00
CA GLY A 408 6.33 13.93 -12.96
C GLY A 408 6.03 15.06 -13.95
N ASP A 409 5.08 14.90 -14.86
CA ASP A 409 4.65 15.95 -15.78
C ASP A 409 3.12 16.17 -15.82
N PHE A 410 2.39 15.80 -14.76
CA PHE A 410 0.93 15.97 -14.68
C PHE A 410 0.46 17.41 -14.98
N PRO A 411 0.97 18.50 -14.34
CA PRO A 411 0.53 19.86 -14.64
C PRO A 411 0.68 20.23 -16.11
N ARG A 412 1.80 19.82 -16.72
CA ARG A 412 2.10 20.06 -18.14
C ARG A 412 1.13 19.31 -19.05
N ARG A 413 0.81 18.06 -18.73
CA ARG A 413 -0.15 17.25 -19.50
C ARG A 413 -1.57 17.78 -19.38
N LEU A 414 -1.98 18.20 -18.18
CA LEU A 414 -3.27 18.83 -17.93
C LEU A 414 -3.41 20.14 -18.71
N ARG A 415 -2.40 21.02 -18.62
CA ARG A 415 -2.37 22.27 -19.39
C ARG A 415 -2.50 22.03 -20.89
N LYS A 416 -1.75 21.07 -21.44
CA LYS A 416 -1.82 20.73 -22.87
C LYS A 416 -3.23 20.34 -23.31
N ARG A 417 -3.98 19.63 -22.45
CA ARG A 417 -5.38 19.27 -22.73
C ARG A 417 -6.31 20.46 -22.67
N LEU A 418 -6.18 21.31 -21.65
CA LEU A 418 -6.95 22.54 -21.56
C LEU A 418 -6.71 23.43 -22.79
N ASP A 419 -5.46 23.54 -23.25
CA ASP A 419 -5.09 24.29 -24.47
C ASP A 419 -5.74 23.70 -25.75
N GLN A 420 -6.06 22.40 -25.77
CA GLN A 420 -6.80 21.75 -26.87
C GLN A 420 -8.31 22.03 -26.81
N HIS A 421 -8.81 22.55 -25.69
CA HIS A 421 -10.21 22.86 -25.43
C HIS A 421 -10.37 24.35 -25.00
N PRO A 422 -9.97 25.32 -25.84
CA PRO A 422 -9.93 26.74 -25.48
C PRO A 422 -11.30 27.36 -25.16
N GLU A 423 -12.40 26.69 -25.51
CA GLU A 423 -13.75 27.10 -25.13
C GLU A 423 -14.13 26.73 -23.69
N ILE A 424 -13.41 25.81 -23.05
CA ILE A 424 -13.67 25.38 -21.68
C ILE A 424 -12.92 26.31 -20.74
N ASN A 425 -13.64 26.90 -19.80
CA ASN A 425 -13.01 27.64 -18.71
C ASN A 425 -12.35 26.62 -17.76
N PRO A 426 -11.04 26.72 -17.48
CA PRO A 426 -10.38 25.78 -16.58
C PRO A 426 -11.02 25.67 -15.19
N ALA A 427 -11.70 26.73 -14.72
CA ALA A 427 -12.40 26.74 -13.44
C ALA A 427 -13.69 25.89 -13.42
N ASP A 428 -14.14 25.41 -14.58
CA ASP A 428 -15.25 24.45 -14.70
C ASP A 428 -14.75 22.99 -14.61
N VAL A 429 -13.43 22.77 -14.50
CA VAL A 429 -12.81 21.47 -14.26
C VAL A 429 -12.31 21.43 -12.82
N GLU A 430 -12.80 20.46 -12.07
CA GLU A 430 -12.37 20.18 -10.70
C GLU A 430 -11.65 18.84 -10.66
N ILE A 431 -10.50 18.77 -10.00
CA ILE A 431 -9.73 17.55 -9.84
C ILE A 431 -9.92 17.03 -8.42
N GLU A 432 -10.46 15.82 -8.29
CA GLU A 432 -10.69 15.17 -7.01
C GLU A 432 -9.54 14.21 -6.73
N ILE A 433 -8.95 14.31 -5.53
CA ILE A 433 -7.86 13.44 -5.07
C ILE A 433 -8.21 12.87 -3.70
N LEU A 434 -7.84 11.61 -3.46
CA LEU A 434 -8.06 10.98 -2.16
C LEU A 434 -7.24 11.65 -1.05
N GLU A 435 -7.77 11.66 0.17
CA GLU A 435 -7.04 12.10 1.38
C GLU A 435 -5.65 11.43 1.51
N SER A 436 -5.57 10.13 1.22
CA SER A 436 -4.34 9.33 1.28
C SER A 436 -3.28 9.77 0.26
N THR A 437 -3.70 10.28 -0.91
CA THR A 437 -2.79 10.74 -1.96
C THR A 437 -1.93 11.89 -1.46
N ALA A 438 -2.56 12.87 -0.80
CA ALA A 438 -1.86 14.02 -0.23
C ALA A 438 -0.84 13.63 0.86
N PHE A 439 -0.98 12.46 1.49
CA PHE A 439 -0.05 12.00 2.52
C PHE A 439 1.18 11.27 1.97
N SER A 440 1.04 10.58 0.83
CA SER A 440 2.11 9.77 0.25
C SER A 440 3.37 10.58 -0.13
N ASP A 441 3.17 11.78 -0.70
CA ASP A 441 4.23 12.75 -1.02
C ASP A 441 3.65 14.18 -0.97
N PHE A 442 3.47 14.69 0.26
CA PHE A 442 2.75 15.94 0.53
C PHE A 442 3.36 17.17 -0.17
N GLU A 443 4.67 17.37 -0.07
CA GLU A 443 5.35 18.53 -0.65
C GLU A 443 5.15 18.56 -2.16
N ARG A 444 5.29 17.40 -2.80
CA ARG A 444 5.11 17.28 -4.24
C ARG A 444 3.65 17.47 -4.66
N ALA A 445 2.70 16.88 -3.94
CA ALA A 445 1.27 17.08 -4.22
C ALA A 445 0.90 18.56 -4.10
N GLN A 446 1.38 19.24 -3.06
CA GLN A 446 1.17 20.68 -2.88
C GLN A 446 1.72 21.49 -4.07
N ASP A 447 2.95 21.23 -4.50
CA ASP A 447 3.56 21.94 -5.64
C ASP A 447 2.77 21.73 -6.95
N ILE A 448 2.33 20.50 -7.20
CA ILE A 448 1.52 20.14 -8.38
C ILE A 448 0.18 20.87 -8.36
N ILE A 449 -0.51 20.88 -7.21
CA ILE A 449 -1.80 21.55 -7.06
C ILE A 449 -1.64 23.06 -7.26
N LEU A 450 -0.61 23.68 -6.68
CA LEU A 450 -0.29 25.10 -6.88
C LEU A 450 -0.01 25.43 -8.34
N GLU A 451 0.69 24.56 -9.06
CA GLU A 451 0.95 24.75 -10.49
C GLU A 451 -0.35 24.67 -11.31
N CYS A 452 -1.20 23.68 -11.04
CA CYS A 452 -2.50 23.54 -11.70
C CYS A 452 -3.46 24.70 -11.37
N HIS A 453 -3.43 25.23 -10.15
CA HIS A 453 -4.18 26.43 -9.75
C HIS A 453 -3.79 27.66 -10.57
N ARG A 454 -2.52 27.81 -10.96
CA ARG A 454 -2.07 28.89 -11.86
C ARG A 454 -2.69 28.78 -13.25
N HIS A 455 -3.21 27.62 -13.62
CA HIS A 455 -3.97 27.39 -14.84
C HIS A 455 -5.48 27.54 -14.65
N GLY A 456 -5.95 27.84 -13.43
CA GLY A 456 -7.35 28.08 -13.11
C GLY A 456 -8.15 26.82 -12.79
N VAL A 457 -7.50 25.66 -12.68
CA VAL A 457 -8.15 24.38 -12.32
C VAL A 457 -8.38 24.32 -10.82
N ARG A 458 -9.55 23.83 -10.41
CA ARG A 458 -9.92 23.64 -9.01
C ARG A 458 -9.55 22.26 -8.49
N PHE A 459 -9.36 22.11 -7.19
CA PHE A 459 -9.09 20.83 -6.55
C PHE A 459 -10.02 20.58 -5.37
N SER A 460 -10.41 19.32 -5.19
CA SER A 460 -11.13 18.85 -4.02
C SER A 460 -10.43 17.65 -3.39
N LEU A 461 -10.58 17.52 -2.08
CA LEU A 461 -10.08 16.38 -1.31
C LEU A 461 -11.24 15.43 -1.01
N ASP A 462 -11.11 14.20 -1.48
CA ASP A 462 -12.13 13.15 -1.39
C ASP A 462 -11.90 12.18 -0.23
N ASP A 463 -12.96 11.46 0.16
CA ASP A 463 -13.02 10.50 1.27
C ASP A 463 -12.54 11.09 2.63
N PHE A 464 -12.74 12.40 2.85
CA PHE A 464 -12.16 13.08 4.00
C PHE A 464 -12.76 12.58 5.33
N GLY A 465 -11.88 12.20 6.27
CA GLY A 465 -12.22 11.72 7.60
C GLY A 465 -12.05 10.21 7.79
N THR A 466 -11.76 9.47 6.72
CA THR A 466 -11.46 8.03 6.76
C THR A 466 -9.96 7.74 6.86
N GLY A 467 -9.10 8.73 6.54
CA GLY A 467 -7.65 8.63 6.54
C GLY A 467 -6.94 9.28 7.74
N TYR A 468 -5.62 9.41 7.61
CA TYR A 468 -4.73 10.03 8.60
C TYR A 468 -4.20 11.40 8.13
N CYS A 469 -5.05 12.32 7.67
CA CYS A 469 -4.64 13.68 7.35
C CYS A 469 -4.53 14.53 8.63
N SER A 470 -3.32 15.02 8.92
CA SER A 470 -3.15 15.97 10.01
C SER A 470 -3.84 17.30 9.68
N LEU A 471 -4.43 17.95 10.67
CA LEU A 471 -5.03 19.29 10.52
C LEU A 471 -4.04 20.31 9.95
N ALA A 472 -2.74 20.14 10.22
CA ALA A 472 -1.69 20.99 9.68
C ALA A 472 -1.51 20.78 8.16
N TYR A 473 -1.62 19.54 7.69
CA TYR A 473 -1.54 19.22 6.26
C TYR A 473 -2.77 19.69 5.50
N CYS A 474 -3.97 19.41 6.02
CA CYS A 474 -5.22 19.90 5.43
C CYS A 474 -5.22 21.44 5.29
N ARG A 475 -4.71 22.16 6.29
CA ARG A 475 -4.59 23.64 6.22
C ARG A 475 -3.62 24.14 5.15
N SER A 476 -2.56 23.38 4.85
CA SER A 476 -1.49 23.82 3.95
C SER A 476 -1.69 23.34 2.51
N LEU A 477 -2.53 22.33 2.29
CA LEU A 477 -2.89 21.86 0.96
C LEU A 477 -3.84 22.89 0.30
N PRO A 478 -3.50 23.44 -0.87
CA PRO A 478 -4.28 24.47 -1.53
C PRO A 478 -5.43 23.83 -2.33
N VAL A 479 -6.38 23.20 -1.63
CA VAL A 479 -7.61 22.66 -2.22
C VAL A 479 -8.76 23.62 -1.98
N ASP A 480 -9.73 23.63 -2.90
CA ASP A 480 -10.88 24.51 -2.86
C ASP A 480 -12.05 23.92 -2.06
N GLN A 481 -12.14 22.59 -2.01
CA GLN A 481 -13.30 21.88 -1.48
C GLN A 481 -12.90 20.61 -0.72
N LEU A 482 -13.63 20.31 0.35
CA LEU A 482 -13.56 19.05 1.08
C LEU A 482 -14.85 18.25 0.85
N LYS A 483 -14.71 16.98 0.46
CA LYS A 483 -15.82 16.04 0.30
C LYS A 483 -15.90 15.17 1.55
N VAL A 484 -17.03 15.23 2.26
CA VAL A 484 -17.29 14.43 3.46
C VAL A 484 -17.69 13.03 3.02
N ASP A 485 -16.90 12.03 3.43
CA ASP A 485 -17.10 10.63 3.04
C ASP A 485 -18.53 10.15 3.34
N GLN A 486 -19.06 9.38 2.40
CA GLN A 486 -20.42 8.85 2.44
C GLN A 486 -20.71 7.98 3.67
N SER A 487 -19.72 7.32 4.28
CA SER A 487 -19.95 6.46 5.45
C SER A 487 -20.46 7.29 6.63
N PHE A 488 -19.94 8.50 6.83
CA PHE A 488 -20.41 9.39 7.89
C PHE A 488 -21.80 9.96 7.57
N VAL A 489 -22.02 10.38 6.32
CA VAL A 489 -23.28 11.00 5.91
C VAL A 489 -24.43 10.01 5.96
N ARG A 490 -24.24 8.76 5.51
CA ARG A 490 -25.31 7.74 5.50
C ARG A 490 -25.78 7.35 6.89
N ASP A 491 -24.88 7.33 7.86
CA ASP A 491 -25.17 6.91 9.21
C ASP A 491 -25.49 8.07 10.16
N MET A 492 -25.26 9.34 9.78
CA MET A 492 -25.45 10.52 10.65
C MET A 492 -26.87 10.65 11.24
N LEU A 493 -27.90 10.13 10.57
CA LEU A 493 -29.28 10.17 11.07
C LEU A 493 -29.53 9.17 12.22
N ARG A 494 -28.66 8.17 12.36
CA ARG A 494 -28.80 7.05 13.32
C ARG A 494 -27.62 6.97 14.29
N ASN A 495 -26.49 7.56 13.95
CA ASN A 495 -25.29 7.61 14.75
C ASN A 495 -24.93 9.06 15.10
N PRO A 496 -25.09 9.47 16.37
CA PRO A 496 -24.73 10.83 16.79
C PRO A 496 -23.26 11.13 16.52
N THR A 497 -22.37 10.15 16.66
CA THR A 497 -20.92 10.29 16.43
C THR A 497 -20.63 10.75 15.00
N ASP A 498 -21.25 10.12 14.01
CA ASP A 498 -21.02 10.44 12.60
C ASP A 498 -21.55 11.83 12.27
N MET A 499 -22.68 12.23 12.88
CA MET A 499 -23.14 13.61 12.82
C MET A 499 -22.13 14.61 13.40
N GLU A 500 -21.49 14.27 14.53
CA GLU A 500 -20.46 15.13 15.11
C GLU A 500 -19.25 15.25 14.17
N ILE A 501 -18.90 14.17 13.46
CA ILE A 501 -17.82 14.16 12.47
C ILE A 501 -18.19 15.07 11.30
N VAL A 502 -19.37 14.91 10.71
CA VAL A 502 -19.86 15.78 9.61
C VAL A 502 -19.87 17.26 10.03
N GLU A 503 -20.40 17.57 11.23
CA GLU A 503 -20.41 18.94 11.76
C GLU A 503 -18.99 19.50 11.99
N SER A 504 -18.07 18.66 12.45
CA SER A 504 -16.68 19.08 12.70
C SER A 504 -15.93 19.33 11.40
N ILE A 505 -16.11 18.49 10.37
CA ILE A 505 -15.52 18.67 9.05
C ILE A 505 -16.07 19.94 8.38
N ALA A 506 -17.38 20.18 8.46
CA ALA A 506 -17.98 21.40 7.92
C ALA A 506 -17.44 22.68 8.60
N GLN A 507 -17.23 22.65 9.92
CA GLN A 507 -16.60 23.76 10.64
C GLN A 507 -15.13 23.94 10.29
N LEU A 508 -14.40 22.84 10.09
CA LEU A 508 -13.00 22.87 9.67
C LEU A 508 -12.86 23.55 8.30
N ALA A 509 -13.69 23.14 7.33
CA ALA A 509 -13.70 23.72 6.00
C ALA A 509 -13.92 25.24 6.07
N ASP A 510 -14.91 25.69 6.84
CA ASP A 510 -15.21 27.10 7.04
C ASP A 510 -14.01 27.88 7.64
N VAL A 511 -13.34 27.32 8.65
CA VAL A 511 -12.14 27.93 9.27
C VAL A 511 -10.99 28.07 8.28
N PHE A 512 -10.85 27.14 7.33
CA PHE A 512 -9.81 27.16 6.31
C PHE A 512 -10.22 27.86 5.02
N GLY A 513 -11.45 28.37 4.93
CA GLY A 513 -11.97 29.02 3.73
C GLY A 513 -12.21 28.07 2.56
N MET A 514 -12.43 26.79 2.85
CA MET A 514 -12.76 25.75 1.87
C MET A 514 -14.27 25.53 1.79
N GLU A 515 -14.74 25.13 0.61
CA GLU A 515 -16.09 24.64 0.43
C GLU A 515 -16.23 23.24 1.03
N VAL A 516 -17.43 22.87 1.48
CA VAL A 516 -17.72 21.51 1.95
C VAL A 516 -18.90 20.92 1.19
N ILE A 517 -18.76 19.68 0.74
CA ILE A 517 -19.84 18.89 0.13
C ILE A 517 -20.01 17.57 0.87
N ALA A 518 -21.25 17.16 1.10
CA ALA A 518 -21.57 15.88 1.71
C ALA A 518 -21.91 14.84 0.64
N GLU A 519 -21.22 13.69 0.68
CA GLU A 519 -21.47 12.58 -0.22
C GLU A 519 -22.46 11.56 0.36
N GLY A 520 -23.10 10.74 -0.48
CA GLY A 520 -23.94 9.65 0.00
C GLY A 520 -25.28 10.10 0.60
N ILE A 521 -25.85 11.21 0.14
CA ILE A 521 -27.22 11.62 0.49
C ILE A 521 -28.23 10.64 -0.12
N GLU A 522 -28.73 9.70 0.69
CA GLU A 522 -29.67 8.65 0.24
C GLU A 522 -31.14 8.97 0.52
N ASP A 523 -31.38 9.76 1.58
CA ASP A 523 -32.72 10.09 2.07
C ASP A 523 -32.93 11.62 2.12
N PRO A 524 -34.16 12.12 1.88
CA PRO A 524 -34.51 13.54 2.00
C PRO A 524 -34.12 14.16 3.35
N GLU A 525 -34.17 13.38 4.42
CA GLU A 525 -33.82 13.81 5.77
C GLU A 525 -32.35 14.26 5.86
N HIS A 526 -31.43 13.66 5.12
CA HIS A 526 -30.04 14.13 5.07
C HIS A 526 -29.97 15.55 4.49
N ALA A 527 -30.66 15.78 3.37
CA ALA A 527 -30.68 17.08 2.67
C ALA A 527 -31.28 18.20 3.52
N VAL A 528 -32.21 17.88 4.44
CA VAL A 528 -32.78 18.84 5.38
C VAL A 528 -31.81 19.18 6.51
N ILE A 529 -30.99 18.24 6.95
CA ILE A 529 -30.15 18.39 8.15
C ILE A 529 -28.80 19.01 7.83
N LEU A 530 -28.19 18.63 6.71
CA LEU A 530 -26.84 19.08 6.33
C LEU A 530 -26.68 20.61 6.33
N PRO A 531 -27.64 21.43 5.82
CA PRO A 531 -27.52 22.89 5.88
C PRO A 531 -27.41 23.43 7.31
N SER A 532 -28.07 22.78 8.27
CA SER A 532 -28.00 23.15 9.69
C SER A 532 -26.62 22.89 10.30
N LEU A 533 -25.81 22.03 9.68
CA LEU A 533 -24.43 21.75 10.06
C LEU A 533 -23.43 22.62 9.29
N ASN A 534 -23.89 23.67 8.60
CA ASN A 534 -23.10 24.51 7.70
C ASN A 534 -22.59 23.76 6.45
N CYS A 535 -23.21 22.64 6.08
CA CYS A 535 -22.92 21.88 4.86
C CYS A 535 -24.06 22.06 3.87
N HIS A 536 -23.91 23.00 2.94
CA HIS A 536 -24.98 23.36 2.01
C HIS A 536 -24.91 22.60 0.70
N ARG A 537 -23.79 21.98 0.36
CA ARG A 537 -23.59 21.27 -0.89
C ARG A 537 -23.74 19.78 -0.65
N GLY A 538 -24.35 19.08 -1.59
CA GLY A 538 -24.60 17.66 -1.45
C GLY A 538 -24.58 16.90 -2.76
N GLN A 539 -24.25 15.62 -2.63
CA GLN A 539 -24.29 14.62 -3.68
C GLN A 539 -24.82 13.30 -3.12
N GLY A 540 -25.62 12.58 -3.92
CA GLY A 540 -26.14 11.28 -3.50
C GLY A 540 -27.37 10.84 -4.29
N TYR A 541 -27.86 9.64 -3.98
CA TYR A 541 -28.96 9.00 -4.72
C TYR A 541 -30.31 9.69 -4.55
N ALA A 542 -30.53 10.42 -3.45
CA ALA A 542 -31.74 11.25 -3.28
C ALA A 542 -31.77 12.44 -4.26
N ILE A 543 -30.61 12.89 -4.74
CA ILE A 543 -30.46 13.98 -5.70
C ILE A 543 -30.47 13.41 -7.13
N GLY A 544 -29.60 12.43 -7.37
CA GLY A 544 -29.46 11.76 -8.65
C GLY A 544 -28.48 10.61 -8.57
N ARG A 545 -28.83 9.47 -9.17
CA ARG A 545 -27.88 8.38 -9.39
C ARG A 545 -26.92 8.78 -10.53
N PRO A 546 -25.67 8.25 -10.54
CA PRO A 546 -24.79 8.42 -11.70
C PRO A 546 -25.51 8.00 -12.98
N MET A 547 -25.49 8.85 -14.00
CA MET A 547 -26.25 8.66 -15.24
C MET A 547 -25.40 8.87 -16.49
N PRO A 548 -25.70 8.21 -17.61
CA PRO A 548 -25.06 8.52 -18.89
C PRO A 548 -25.29 9.99 -19.29
N PRO A 549 -24.38 10.61 -20.04
CA PRO A 549 -24.48 12.03 -20.41
C PRO A 549 -25.78 12.40 -21.15
N GLY A 550 -26.36 11.45 -21.89
CA GLY A 550 -27.63 11.63 -22.60
C GLY A 550 -28.86 11.87 -21.71
N HIS A 551 -28.84 11.41 -20.45
CA HIS A 551 -29.96 11.58 -19.51
C HIS A 551 -29.88 12.87 -18.69
N LEU A 552 -28.77 13.61 -18.77
CA LEU A 552 -28.56 14.79 -17.92
C LEU A 552 -29.65 15.85 -18.11
N ARG A 553 -30.05 16.13 -19.36
CA ARG A 553 -31.06 17.16 -19.65
C ARG A 553 -32.40 16.84 -18.99
N GLU A 554 -32.87 15.61 -19.14
CA GLU A 554 -34.13 15.14 -18.55
C GLU A 554 -34.06 15.25 -17.02
N TRP A 555 -32.91 14.91 -16.43
CA TRP A 555 -32.70 15.06 -14.99
C TRP A 555 -32.73 16.53 -14.55
N ILE A 556 -32.10 17.46 -15.28
CA ILE A 556 -32.12 18.90 -14.96
C ILE A 556 -33.56 19.45 -14.98
N GLU A 557 -34.33 19.10 -16.00
CA GLU A 557 -35.72 19.53 -16.14
C GLU A 557 -36.60 19.00 -14.99
N ALA A 558 -36.42 17.72 -14.62
CA ALA A 558 -37.12 17.12 -13.50
C ALA A 558 -36.71 17.74 -12.15
N TRP A 559 -35.41 17.98 -11.93
CA TRP A 559 -34.87 18.54 -10.71
C TRP A 559 -35.39 19.96 -10.46
N THR A 560 -35.30 20.82 -11.48
CA THR A 560 -35.73 22.22 -11.41
C THR A 560 -37.25 22.37 -11.22
N SER A 561 -38.03 21.40 -11.70
CA SER A 561 -39.50 21.41 -11.59
C SER A 561 -40.05 20.80 -10.30
N ALA A 562 -39.28 19.94 -9.62
CA ALA A 562 -39.72 19.31 -8.38
C ALA A 562 -39.87 20.35 -7.24
N PRO A 563 -40.78 20.17 -6.28
CA PRO A 563 -40.78 20.99 -5.07
C PRO A 563 -39.50 20.72 -4.27
N GLY A 564 -38.91 21.78 -3.69
CA GLY A 564 -37.72 21.64 -2.85
C GLY A 564 -38.01 20.91 -1.53
N TRP A 565 -36.96 20.63 -0.75
CA TRP A 565 -37.05 19.97 0.57
C TRP A 565 -37.85 20.80 1.62
N GLY A 566 -38.29 22.01 1.27
CA GLY A 566 -38.75 23.09 2.15
C GLY A 566 -39.93 22.76 3.09
N THR A 567 -40.84 21.85 2.73
CA THR A 567 -41.91 21.42 3.66
C THR A 567 -41.40 20.64 4.88
N GLN A 568 -40.17 20.09 4.83
CA GLN A 568 -39.53 19.43 5.97
C GLN A 568 -38.59 20.37 6.75
N MET A 569 -38.05 21.43 6.14
CA MET A 569 -37.12 22.39 6.78
C MET A 569 -37.74 23.22 7.92
N GLU A 570 -39.03 23.56 7.87
CA GLU A 570 -39.70 24.27 8.99
C GLU A 570 -39.80 23.43 10.27
N VAL A 571 -39.62 22.10 10.17
CA VAL A 571 -39.65 21.20 11.32
C VAL A 571 -38.28 21.06 12.00
N PHE A 572 -37.20 21.29 11.26
CA PHE A 572 -35.83 20.96 11.65
C PHE A 572 -34.88 22.15 11.44
N ASN A 573 -34.86 23.10 12.38
CA ASN A 573 -33.82 24.12 12.45
C ASN A 573 -32.60 23.58 13.24
N ARG A 574 -31.39 24.13 12.99
CA ARG A 574 -30.12 23.88 13.69
C ARG A 574 -30.25 23.81 15.21
N PHE A 575 -31.23 24.53 15.77
CA PHE A 575 -31.50 24.55 17.20
C PHE A 575 -32.10 23.26 17.76
N ASN A 576 -32.84 22.48 16.98
CA ASN A 576 -33.60 21.33 17.50
C ASN A 576 -33.13 20.00 16.90
N ILE A 577 -32.35 20.04 15.83
CA ILE A 577 -32.03 18.85 15.05
C ILE A 577 -31.17 17.85 15.82
N GLN A 578 -30.18 18.33 16.56
CA GLN A 578 -29.35 17.51 17.44
C GLN A 578 -30.19 16.79 18.50
N LEU A 579 -31.25 17.43 19.01
CA LEU A 579 -32.19 16.81 19.94
C LEU A 579 -33.05 15.75 19.26
N VAL A 580 -33.53 16.00 18.04
CA VAL A 580 -34.32 15.05 17.26
C VAL A 580 -33.52 13.79 16.92
N ILE A 581 -32.28 13.93 16.44
CA ILE A 581 -31.43 12.77 16.11
C ILE A 581 -31.08 11.99 17.36
N ALA A 582 -30.64 12.65 18.43
CA ALA A 582 -30.34 11.96 19.67
C ALA A 582 -31.58 11.19 20.17
N ALA A 583 -32.75 11.81 20.10
CA ALA A 583 -34.02 11.16 20.40
C ALA A 583 -34.32 9.99 19.46
N HIS A 584 -34.03 10.11 18.16
CA HIS A 584 -34.17 9.01 17.20
C HIS A 584 -33.28 7.83 17.59
N CYS A 585 -32.02 8.05 17.99
CA CYS A 585 -31.13 6.99 18.46
C CYS A 585 -31.68 6.29 19.71
N HIS A 586 -32.31 7.04 20.62
CA HIS A 586 -32.96 6.45 21.78
C HIS A 586 -34.14 5.55 21.38
N LEU A 587 -35.01 6.04 20.50
CA LEU A 587 -36.17 5.29 20.01
C LEU A 587 -35.76 4.06 19.20
N ALA A 588 -34.77 4.19 18.32
CA ALA A 588 -34.22 3.07 17.55
C ALA A 588 -33.62 1.99 18.45
N TRP A 589 -32.89 2.39 19.50
CA TRP A 589 -32.35 1.45 20.49
C TRP A 589 -33.46 0.72 21.25
N ILE A 590 -34.54 1.41 21.66
CA ILE A 590 -35.71 0.76 22.26
C ILE A 590 -36.37 -0.20 21.28
N ASP A 591 -36.57 0.20 20.01
CA ASP A 591 -37.22 -0.61 19.00
C ASP A 591 -36.43 -1.89 18.69
N GLN A 592 -35.10 -1.79 18.62
CA GLN A 592 -34.22 -2.96 18.49
C GLN A 592 -34.31 -3.89 19.70
N LEU A 593 -34.39 -3.35 20.91
CA LEU A 593 -34.53 -4.15 22.13
C LEU A 593 -35.90 -4.85 22.19
N LEU A 594 -36.98 -4.14 21.86
CA LEU A 594 -38.35 -4.70 21.78
C LEU A 594 -38.43 -5.82 20.75
N LYS A 595 -37.81 -5.61 19.57
CA LYS A 595 -37.72 -6.64 18.53
C LYS A 595 -36.95 -7.87 19.02
N ALA A 596 -35.78 -7.69 19.61
CA ALA A 596 -34.98 -8.80 20.12
C ALA A 596 -35.70 -9.57 21.25
N LEU A 597 -36.49 -8.88 22.08
CA LEU A 597 -37.34 -9.50 23.10
C LEU A 597 -38.46 -10.35 22.49
N ALA A 598 -39.13 -9.84 21.45
CA ALA A 598 -40.16 -10.54 20.70
C ALA A 598 -39.61 -11.77 19.96
N ASP A 599 -38.45 -11.62 19.31
CA ASP A 599 -37.76 -12.67 18.55
C ASP A 599 -37.03 -13.68 19.47
N HIS A 600 -37.03 -13.45 20.78
CA HIS A 600 -36.32 -14.24 21.79
C HIS A 600 -34.80 -14.33 21.58
N ASP A 601 -34.20 -13.35 20.90
CA ASP A 601 -32.76 -13.29 20.62
C ASP A 601 -31.97 -12.83 21.85
N SER A 602 -31.58 -13.81 22.66
CA SER A 602 -30.83 -13.56 23.89
C SER A 602 -29.41 -13.02 23.65
N ALA A 603 -28.83 -13.22 22.46
CA ALA A 603 -27.52 -12.69 22.12
C ALA A 603 -27.60 -11.19 21.81
N GLN A 604 -28.59 -10.79 21.00
CA GLN A 604 -28.83 -9.40 20.65
C GLN A 604 -29.26 -8.56 21.87
N ILE A 605 -30.13 -9.09 22.75
CA ILE A 605 -30.51 -8.44 24.01
C ILE A 605 -29.28 -8.14 24.87
N ARG A 606 -28.41 -9.13 25.08
CA ARG A 606 -27.17 -8.96 25.86
C ARG A 606 -26.21 -7.98 25.22
N SER A 607 -26.15 -7.96 23.89
CA SER A 607 -25.32 -6.99 23.15
C SER A 607 -25.81 -5.57 23.40
N LEU A 608 -27.08 -5.27 23.08
CA LEU A 608 -27.69 -3.95 23.19
C LEU A 608 -27.67 -3.38 24.61
N ALA A 609 -27.90 -4.22 25.62
CA ALA A 609 -27.88 -3.77 27.00
C ALA A 609 -26.46 -3.59 27.58
N ARG A 610 -25.43 -4.24 26.99
CA ARG A 610 -24.03 -4.03 27.36
C ARG A 610 -23.43 -2.81 26.67
N THR A 611 -23.69 -2.63 25.38
CA THR A 611 -23.24 -1.46 24.61
C THR A 611 -23.91 -0.18 25.09
N GLY A 612 -25.15 -0.29 25.59
CA GLY A 612 -25.94 0.86 26.03
C GLY A 612 -26.49 1.67 24.86
N CYS A 613 -27.16 2.78 25.18
CA CYS A 613 -27.79 3.63 24.18
C CYS A 613 -26.87 4.83 23.83
N PRO A 614 -26.64 5.13 22.54
CA PRO A 614 -25.84 6.30 22.12
C PRO A 614 -26.35 7.64 22.68
N PHE A 615 -27.66 7.75 22.94
CA PHE A 615 -28.28 8.94 23.54
C PHE A 615 -27.64 9.32 24.89
N ARG A 616 -27.13 8.35 25.67
CA ARG A 616 -26.53 8.58 27.00
C ARG A 616 -25.40 9.60 26.96
N THR A 617 -24.46 9.41 26.04
CA THR A 617 -23.25 10.25 25.91
C THR A 617 -23.63 11.66 25.48
N TRP A 618 -24.50 11.77 24.48
CA TRP A 618 -25.03 13.05 24.03
C TRP A 618 -25.79 13.78 25.15
N TYR A 619 -26.66 13.08 25.88
CA TYR A 619 -27.49 13.66 26.93
C TYR A 619 -26.65 14.26 28.08
N ALA A 620 -25.60 13.57 28.51
CA ALA A 620 -24.72 14.04 29.57
C ALA A 620 -23.74 15.13 29.11
N GLY A 621 -23.37 15.13 27.83
CA GLY A 621 -22.41 16.06 27.24
C GLY A 621 -23.08 17.27 26.59
N ARG A 622 -23.10 17.29 25.26
CA ARG A 622 -23.52 18.44 24.46
C ARG A 622 -25.00 18.76 24.59
N GLY A 623 -25.85 17.73 24.74
CA GLY A 623 -27.26 17.92 25.02
C GLY A 623 -27.48 18.75 26.29
N LYS A 624 -26.74 18.46 27.37
CA LYS A 624 -26.84 19.21 28.63
C LYS A 624 -26.37 20.65 28.49
N LYS A 625 -25.28 20.88 27.73
CA LYS A 625 -24.79 22.24 27.46
C LYS A 625 -25.81 23.07 26.70
N ARG A 626 -26.50 22.48 25.71
CA ARG A 626 -27.39 23.21 24.78
C ARG A 626 -28.83 23.30 25.27
N TYR A 627 -29.39 22.22 25.80
CA TYR A 627 -30.81 22.10 26.17
C TYR A 627 -31.03 21.96 27.67
N GLY A 628 -29.98 21.86 28.49
CA GLY A 628 -30.09 21.56 29.92
C GLY A 628 -30.84 22.61 30.75
N HIS A 629 -31.05 23.81 30.21
CA HIS A 629 -31.86 24.86 30.82
C HIS A 629 -33.37 24.65 30.62
N LEU A 630 -33.78 23.81 29.67
CA LEU A 630 -35.19 23.57 29.35
C LEU A 630 -35.80 22.57 30.34
N PRO A 631 -36.96 22.86 30.96
CA PRO A 631 -37.61 21.96 31.90
C PRO A 631 -37.88 20.55 31.32
N GLY A 632 -38.27 20.48 30.05
CA GLY A 632 -38.53 19.22 29.35
C GLY A 632 -37.29 18.35 29.12
N TYR A 633 -36.08 18.92 29.21
CA TYR A 633 -34.83 18.19 29.02
C TYR A 633 -34.57 17.19 30.15
N GLY A 634 -34.86 17.56 31.40
CA GLY A 634 -34.71 16.66 32.55
C GLY A 634 -35.62 15.44 32.48
N VAL A 635 -36.83 15.63 31.92
CA VAL A 635 -37.87 14.60 31.78
C VAL A 635 -37.42 13.51 30.81
N ILE A 636 -36.99 13.88 29.59
CA ILE A 636 -36.50 12.89 28.60
C ILE A 636 -35.29 12.10 29.14
N GLY A 637 -34.44 12.73 29.96
CA GLY A 637 -33.31 12.06 30.58
C GLY A 637 -33.69 11.04 31.65
N GLU A 638 -34.76 11.28 32.41
CA GLU A 638 -35.25 10.32 33.40
C GLU A 638 -35.89 9.11 32.73
N ILE A 639 -36.70 9.33 31.70
CA ILE A 639 -37.28 8.26 30.88
C ILE A 639 -36.17 7.40 30.28
N HIS A 640 -35.14 8.02 29.70
CA HIS A 640 -33.98 7.29 29.18
C HIS A 640 -33.26 6.43 30.24
N ARG A 641 -33.01 6.97 31.45
CA ARG A 641 -32.39 6.22 32.56
C ARG A 641 -33.27 5.06 33.03
N GLN A 642 -34.59 5.20 32.98
CA GLN A 642 -35.53 4.11 33.28
C GLN A 642 -35.43 3.00 32.23
N SER A 643 -35.39 3.36 30.94
CA SER A 643 -35.21 2.38 29.86
C SER A 643 -33.89 1.61 29.98
N GLU A 644 -32.78 2.28 30.30
CA GLU A 644 -31.49 1.60 30.52
C GLU A 644 -31.48 0.69 31.74
N ARG A 645 -32.12 1.10 32.84
CA ARG A 645 -32.26 0.23 34.04
C ARG A 645 -33.03 -1.04 33.70
N MET A 646 -34.13 -0.90 32.96
CA MET A 646 -34.95 -2.04 32.52
C MET A 646 -34.16 -2.96 31.59
N ALA A 647 -33.40 -2.40 30.64
CA ALA A 647 -32.55 -3.18 29.74
C ALA A 647 -31.44 -3.96 30.49
N ARG A 648 -30.84 -3.40 31.54
CA ARG A 648 -29.83 -4.09 32.35
C ARG A 648 -30.41 -5.20 33.22
N GLN A 649 -31.62 -5.02 33.76
CA GLN A 649 -32.33 -6.05 34.52
C GLN A 649 -32.55 -7.34 33.70
N LEU A 650 -32.64 -7.23 32.36
CA LEU A 650 -32.71 -8.38 31.45
C LEU A 650 -31.41 -9.20 31.37
N ILE A 651 -30.25 -8.60 31.62
CA ILE A 651 -28.94 -9.29 31.62
C ILE A 651 -28.69 -9.98 32.95
N ASP A 652 -28.94 -9.29 34.06
CA ASP A 652 -28.51 -9.72 35.39
C ASP A 652 -29.40 -10.82 36.01
N GLY A 653 -30.42 -11.29 35.28
CA GLY A 653 -31.42 -12.26 35.78
C GLY A 653 -32.19 -11.76 37.02
N SER A 654 -32.02 -10.48 37.34
CA SER A 654 -32.45 -9.83 38.57
C SER A 654 -33.59 -8.88 38.23
N GLY A 655 -34.75 -9.45 37.89
CA GLY A 655 -35.99 -8.68 37.92
C GLY A 655 -36.20 -8.10 39.33
N PRO A 656 -36.85 -6.94 39.47
CA PRO A 656 -37.23 -6.43 40.78
C PRO A 656 -38.10 -7.49 41.47
N ALA A 657 -37.55 -8.12 42.51
CA ALA A 657 -38.23 -9.06 43.41
C ALA A 657 -39.28 -9.97 42.73
N GLY A 658 -38.83 -10.96 41.96
CA GLY A 658 -39.57 -12.19 41.67
C GLY A 658 -40.98 -12.06 41.06
N SER A 659 -41.07 -11.75 39.77
CA SER A 659 -42.14 -12.23 38.86
C SER A 659 -42.10 -11.60 37.46
N THR A 660 -41.17 -10.68 37.16
CA THR A 660 -41.20 -9.95 35.88
C THR A 660 -40.97 -10.88 34.69
N THR A 661 -42.04 -11.14 33.95
CA THR A 661 -42.02 -11.90 32.70
C THR A 661 -41.47 -11.04 31.57
N ARG A 662 -41.01 -11.65 30.47
CA ARG A 662 -40.61 -10.90 29.26
C ARG A 662 -41.75 -10.02 28.73
N ALA A 663 -43.00 -10.45 28.89
CA ALA A 663 -44.17 -9.68 28.49
C ALA A 663 -44.28 -8.37 29.29
N ASP A 664 -44.04 -8.43 30.60
CA ASP A 664 -44.06 -7.23 31.47
C ASP A 664 -42.95 -6.24 31.07
N VAL A 665 -41.77 -6.76 30.69
CA VAL A 665 -40.67 -5.89 30.20
C VAL A 665 -41.00 -5.24 28.86
N ILE A 666 -41.62 -5.98 27.93
CA ILE A 666 -42.08 -5.44 26.65
C ILE A 666 -43.12 -4.33 26.88
N GLU A 667 -44.08 -4.55 27.79
CA GLU A 667 -45.11 -3.56 28.13
C GLU A 667 -44.49 -2.27 28.70
N VAL A 668 -43.61 -2.39 29.69
CA VAL A 668 -42.96 -1.23 30.31
C VAL A 668 -42.07 -0.48 29.31
N MET A 669 -41.28 -1.20 28.50
CA MET A 669 -40.44 -0.56 27.47
C MET A 669 -41.26 0.15 26.39
N THR A 670 -42.42 -0.41 26.00
CA THR A 670 -43.36 0.21 25.07
C THR A 670 -43.97 1.48 25.68
N GLY A 671 -44.31 1.46 26.97
CA GLY A 671 -44.78 2.63 27.71
C GLY A 671 -43.74 3.75 27.78
N LEU A 672 -42.50 3.42 28.17
CA LEU A 672 -41.39 4.37 28.22
C LEU A 672 -41.09 4.99 26.85
N ARG A 673 -41.19 4.20 25.78
CA ARG A 673 -41.07 4.69 24.40
C ARG A 673 -42.11 5.77 24.09
N ALA A 674 -43.38 5.50 24.39
CA ALA A 674 -44.48 6.44 24.13
C ALA A 674 -44.35 7.72 24.98
N GLU A 675 -43.96 7.57 26.25
CA GLU A 675 -43.71 8.70 27.15
C GLU A 675 -42.55 9.57 26.67
N PHE A 676 -41.48 8.95 26.15
CA PHE A 676 -40.34 9.66 25.59
C PHE A 676 -40.75 10.49 24.36
N VAL A 677 -41.52 9.91 23.43
CA VAL A 677 -42.03 10.63 22.25
C VAL A 677 -42.90 11.82 22.65
N SER A 678 -43.81 11.64 23.61
CA SER A 678 -44.68 12.70 24.10
C SER A 678 -43.89 13.84 24.76
N SER A 679 -42.91 13.49 25.60
CA SER A 679 -42.03 14.43 26.28
C SER A 679 -41.13 15.20 25.31
N LEU A 680 -40.61 14.51 24.30
CA LEU A 680 -39.84 15.12 23.21
C LEU A 680 -40.69 16.13 22.43
N ALA A 681 -41.93 15.80 22.09
CA ALA A 681 -42.84 16.73 21.42
C ALA A 681 -43.16 17.98 22.27
N GLY A 682 -43.24 17.84 23.60
CA GLY A 682 -43.33 18.97 24.52
C GLY A 682 -42.08 19.85 24.49
N LEU A 683 -40.90 19.24 24.52
CA LEU A 683 -39.62 19.94 24.47
C LEU A 683 -39.40 20.67 23.14
N LEU A 684 -39.72 20.03 22.01
CA LEU A 684 -39.63 20.63 20.68
C LEU A 684 -40.60 21.81 20.49
N ARG A 685 -41.78 21.77 21.12
CA ARG A 685 -42.70 22.93 21.13
C ARG A 685 -42.15 24.10 21.93
N SER A 686 -41.58 23.83 23.11
CA SER A 686 -40.94 24.88 23.93
C SER A 686 -39.83 25.60 23.15
N LEU A 687 -39.05 24.83 22.39
CA LEU A 687 -38.00 25.36 21.51
C LEU A 687 -38.51 26.20 20.32
N ARG A 688 -39.77 26.04 19.91
CA ARG A 688 -40.39 26.89 18.88
C ARG A 688 -40.93 28.20 19.45
N GLU A 689 -41.32 28.22 20.73
CA GLU A 689 -41.94 29.37 21.40
C GLU A 689 -40.90 30.40 21.89
N ASP A 690 -39.67 29.98 22.21
CA ASP A 690 -38.63 30.86 22.77
C ASP A 690 -37.88 31.76 21.75
N GLY A 691 -38.15 31.66 20.44
CA GLY A 691 -37.50 32.49 19.40
C GLY A 691 -35.97 32.29 19.30
N PRO A 692 -35.28 32.91 18.31
CA PRO A 692 -33.83 32.77 18.19
C PRO A 692 -33.15 33.52 19.34
N TYR A 693 -32.51 32.77 20.25
CA TYR A 693 -31.60 33.34 21.25
C TYR A 693 -30.47 34.13 20.57
N PRO A 694 -29.95 35.20 21.20
CA PRO A 694 -28.97 36.09 20.59
C PRO A 694 -27.64 35.36 20.31
N SER A 695 -27.05 35.76 19.17
CA SER A 695 -25.83 35.30 18.49
C SER A 695 -24.70 34.76 19.35
#